data_AF-A0A373CD39-F1
#
_entry.id   AF-A0A373CD39-F1
#
_cell.length_a   1.000
_cell.length_b   1.000
_cell.length_c   1.000
_cell.angle_alpha   90.00
_cell.angle_beta   90.00
_cell.angle_gamma   90.00
#
_symmetry.space_group_name_H-M   'P 1'
#
loop_
_entity.id
_entity.type
_entity.pdbx_description
1 polymer ?
#
loop_
_entity_poly.entity_id
_entity_poly.type
_entity_poly.pdbx_seq_one_letter_code
_entity_poly.pdbx_strand_id
1 'polypeptide(L)'
;MKKIWKKENKKKRTGSHGIITVFLTLMMVPVVAISSVMVDVARLNLYSSQAVMAADTYGDAVLSEFDNLLKELYGLFSVTQNKEGLEAVNKLADTVGYSFNPVGDGKALSGFMPYKDADVKISYEKVDGASLSNNNVLMTQISDFMKYRIVEQVMDENGILSSLGEFETVDDDMDAIKKRKEISEKSQKAMEDIQDYYDTLKAIAAYPDYLDGLERRFVAYSDKLEAVVKSEEYEKYTYYLEHQEEIEAALEMFDSEEEDTDTESSSSEDDPEDAEKVADMADLYDKYKDFDVDEYLDDLEIELLVYENPLTDPKGEPINFDNAGEAISALRVQTVMLDNTLKTLKEQVRELKEHLVDCSDDIRVGIEAEIKDLEDILKLSDQFQEVYDLIEPTNQDKLKNERNKSDLAYEVGELKDVREKILSGEIEAGTDRTWKSKVWGQWYDFRDDKGEFYQELQKFCEGGASGKGDKDAGDKKIDEAKKAQEKAEEELNKPEQTEARNIPEGIAAQLKSGGATGDVPGFSDYFSGGLSLKNLSAGGEHALDKFLVTSYDFGMFSSRVTGVKSPKKNSLETNMTEEKKDSKEDISLTGYEMSPDINYLYGAELEYLLGGYNNSVSNLNKSRNIICGVRETMNFAASYAITEINEAICAVADTAATAVAATGVGAAVAPLVRISVSGALRLAFASIETAADWMELKERDKVTFMKTEMEDLNGIDGIASLLHIDIPESSEDKFGLTYEDYMFVLLCIFTDSNTLTSRTANLITLNMNQAKHKGGEWSSLDFKMQDTVTAVKATCKVKADFVVLPDNFAEMFYSGTSTESQIERLENHYFGYSVIRGY
;
A
#
# COMPACT_ATOMS: atom_id res chain seq x y z
N MET A 1 49.86 128.03 -34.90
CA MET A 1 50.29 127.89 -36.31
C MET A 1 49.09 127.41 -37.13
N LYS A 2 48.68 128.16 -38.16
CA LYS A 2 47.59 127.79 -39.08
C LYS A 2 48.07 126.70 -40.06
N LYS A 3 47.24 125.68 -40.32
CA LYS A 3 47.27 124.90 -41.57
C LYS A 3 45.85 124.72 -42.09
N ILE A 4 45.64 125.20 -43.30
CA ILE A 4 44.45 125.03 -44.15
C ILE A 4 44.66 123.77 -44.97
N TRP A 5 43.62 122.94 -45.15
CA TRP A 5 43.59 121.97 -46.26
C TRP A 5 42.21 121.91 -46.94
N LYS A 6 42.28 121.75 -48.27
CA LYS A 6 41.23 121.89 -49.30
C LYS A 6 40.20 120.77 -49.29
N LYS A 7 38.98 121.11 -49.77
CA LYS A 7 37.93 120.18 -50.22
C LYS A 7 38.19 119.73 -51.66
N GLU A 8 37.93 118.44 -51.94
CA GLU A 8 37.62 117.92 -53.27
C GLU A 8 36.34 117.08 -53.22
N ASN A 9 35.44 117.30 -54.19
CA ASN A 9 34.21 116.55 -54.40
C ASN A 9 34.46 115.35 -55.33
N LYS A 10 33.93 114.16 -54.99
CA LYS A 10 33.84 113.01 -55.90
C LYS A 10 32.40 112.54 -56.10
N LYS A 11 32.09 112.24 -57.37
CA LYS A 11 30.80 111.77 -57.93
C LYS A 11 30.39 110.37 -57.42
N LYS A 12 29.08 110.18 -57.24
CA LYS A 12 28.39 108.90 -56.94
C LYS A 12 28.45 107.91 -58.12
N ARG A 13 28.63 106.62 -57.80
CA ARG A 13 28.28 105.45 -58.63
C ARG A 13 27.32 104.56 -57.83
N THR A 14 26.22 104.17 -58.43
CA THR A 14 25.21 103.21 -57.92
C THR A 14 25.60 101.78 -58.32
N GLY A 15 25.68 100.85 -57.36
CA GLY A 15 25.88 99.42 -57.63
C GLY A 15 25.42 98.55 -56.45
N SER A 16 24.55 97.57 -56.73
CA SER A 16 24.40 96.24 -56.09
C SER A 16 24.59 96.04 -54.56
N HIS A 17 23.93 96.80 -53.68
CA HIS A 17 24.03 96.59 -52.21
C HIS A 17 23.01 95.57 -51.61
N GLY A 18 22.32 94.76 -52.42
CA GLY A 18 21.30 93.81 -51.93
C GLY A 18 21.48 92.34 -52.31
N ILE A 19 22.20 92.03 -53.39
CA ILE A 19 22.34 90.65 -53.90
C ILE A 19 23.12 89.76 -52.95
N ILE A 20 24.19 90.28 -52.33
CA ILE A 20 25.02 89.52 -51.38
C ILE A 20 24.19 89.17 -50.13
N THR A 21 23.40 90.11 -49.63
CA THR A 21 22.52 89.89 -48.46
C THR A 21 21.43 88.87 -48.77
N VAL A 22 20.78 88.96 -49.93
CA VAL A 22 19.73 88.01 -50.36
C VAL A 22 20.31 86.61 -50.60
N PHE A 23 21.49 86.51 -51.19
CA PHE A 23 22.20 85.25 -51.39
C PHE A 23 22.64 84.62 -50.06
N LEU A 24 23.15 85.45 -49.14
CA LEU A 24 23.54 85.01 -47.80
C LEU A 24 22.33 84.53 -46.99
N THR A 25 21.18 85.21 -47.07
CA THR A 25 19.95 84.75 -46.41
C THR A 25 19.39 83.48 -47.05
N LEU A 26 19.45 83.36 -48.39
CA LEU A 26 19.06 82.13 -49.10
C LEU A 26 19.92 80.92 -48.73
N MET A 27 21.21 81.11 -48.41
CA MET A 27 22.09 80.03 -47.94
C MET A 27 22.00 79.80 -46.43
N MET A 28 21.84 80.85 -45.61
CA MET A 28 21.72 80.73 -44.15
C MET A 28 20.45 80.01 -43.73
N VAL A 29 19.33 80.24 -44.42
CA VAL A 29 18.03 79.65 -44.04
C VAL A 29 18.07 78.12 -44.04
N PRO A 30 18.53 77.43 -45.12
CA PRO A 30 18.70 75.97 -45.11
C PRO A 30 19.76 75.49 -44.11
N VAL A 31 20.86 76.22 -43.94
CA VAL A 31 21.93 75.84 -42.99
C VAL A 31 21.43 75.88 -41.55
N VAL A 32 20.70 76.93 -41.17
CA VAL A 32 20.06 77.05 -39.86
C VAL A 32 19.04 75.93 -39.69
N ALA A 33 18.15 75.70 -40.65
CA ALA A 33 17.15 74.63 -40.56
C ALA A 33 17.77 73.23 -40.39
N ILE A 34 18.79 72.88 -41.17
CA ILE A 34 19.50 71.58 -41.05
C ILE A 34 20.22 71.48 -39.70
N SER A 35 20.88 72.55 -39.26
CA SER A 35 21.57 72.54 -37.96
C SER A 35 20.59 72.44 -36.78
N SER A 36 19.42 73.10 -36.85
CA SER A 36 18.35 72.99 -35.86
C SER A 36 17.82 71.56 -35.79
N VAL A 37 17.53 70.94 -36.93
CA VAL A 37 17.11 69.53 -37.01
C VAL A 37 18.18 68.60 -36.44
N MET A 38 19.46 68.80 -36.76
CA MET A 38 20.55 67.99 -36.18
C MET A 38 20.64 68.13 -34.66
N VAL A 39 20.43 69.33 -34.11
CA VAL A 39 20.43 69.55 -32.66
C VAL A 39 19.23 68.88 -32.00
N ASP A 40 18.03 68.99 -32.56
CA ASP A 40 16.86 68.31 -32.01
C ASP A 40 16.95 66.77 -32.13
N VAL A 41 17.51 66.24 -33.22
CA VAL A 41 17.82 64.79 -33.34
C VAL A 41 18.84 64.34 -32.31
N ALA A 42 19.89 65.15 -32.05
CA ALA A 42 20.85 64.86 -30.99
C ALA A 42 20.19 64.87 -29.60
N ARG A 43 19.26 65.80 -29.35
CA ARG A 43 18.47 65.83 -28.11
C ARG A 43 17.58 64.59 -27.97
N LEU A 44 16.90 64.17 -29.03
CA LEU A 44 16.09 62.94 -29.06
C LEU A 44 16.92 61.68 -28.74
N ASN A 45 18.13 61.56 -29.28
CA ASN A 45 19.04 60.45 -28.95
C ASN A 45 19.55 60.51 -27.50
N LEU A 46 19.74 61.71 -26.95
CA LEU A 46 20.10 61.89 -25.56
C LEU A 46 18.93 61.54 -24.62
N TYR A 47 17.69 61.91 -24.98
CA TYR A 47 16.47 61.52 -24.28
C TYR A 47 16.28 60.00 -24.25
N SER A 48 16.49 59.32 -25.38
CA SER A 48 16.36 57.86 -25.45
C SER A 48 17.38 57.17 -24.55
N SER A 49 18.64 57.62 -24.55
CA SER A 49 19.66 57.09 -23.64
C SER A 49 19.33 57.35 -22.17
N GLN A 50 18.84 58.54 -21.83
CA GLN A 50 18.41 58.85 -20.46
C GLN A 50 17.19 58.03 -20.05
N ALA A 51 16.25 57.79 -20.97
CA ALA A 51 15.07 56.96 -20.73
C ALA A 51 15.41 55.50 -20.46
N VAL A 52 16.36 54.93 -21.20
CA VAL A 52 16.86 53.58 -20.93
C VAL A 52 17.53 53.52 -19.56
N MET A 53 18.43 54.47 -19.22
CA MET A 53 19.07 54.52 -17.91
C MET A 53 18.07 54.71 -16.77
N ALA A 54 17.05 55.55 -16.95
CA ALA A 54 16.00 55.78 -15.97
C ALA A 54 15.11 54.54 -15.79
N ALA A 55 14.72 53.87 -16.87
CA ALA A 55 14.00 52.60 -16.80
C ALA A 55 14.84 51.54 -16.07
N ASP A 56 16.13 51.45 -16.38
CA ASP A 56 17.06 50.52 -15.77
C ASP A 56 17.21 50.75 -14.25
N THR A 57 17.57 51.99 -13.89
CA THR A 57 17.71 52.43 -12.49
C THR A 57 16.42 52.23 -11.70
N TYR A 58 15.27 52.47 -12.33
CA TYR A 58 13.98 52.24 -11.70
C TYR A 58 13.71 50.75 -11.48
N GLY A 59 14.08 49.88 -12.42
CA GLY A 59 14.01 48.43 -12.25
C GLY A 59 14.79 47.96 -11.02
N ASP A 60 16.05 48.40 -10.88
CA ASP A 60 16.90 48.08 -9.72
C ASP A 60 16.34 48.68 -8.42
N ALA A 61 15.80 49.91 -8.48
CA ALA A 61 15.18 50.56 -7.33
C ALA A 61 13.94 49.78 -6.84
N VAL A 62 13.10 49.28 -7.75
CA VAL A 62 11.94 48.45 -7.40
C VAL A 62 12.39 47.14 -6.73
N LEU A 63 13.45 46.49 -7.23
CA LEU A 63 14.00 45.27 -6.63
C LEU A 63 14.77 45.53 -5.33
N SER A 64 15.17 46.76 -5.04
CA SER A 64 15.79 47.09 -3.75
C SER A 64 14.79 47.05 -2.58
N GLU A 65 13.49 47.21 -2.86
CA GLU A 65 12.40 47.10 -1.89
C GLU A 65 11.93 45.64 -1.74
N PHE A 66 12.86 44.76 -1.34
CA PHE A 66 12.58 43.34 -1.13
C PHE A 66 11.88 43.07 0.22
N ASP A 67 11.21 41.91 0.34
CA ASP A 67 10.61 41.47 1.60
C ASP A 67 11.71 41.01 2.58
N ASN A 68 12.00 41.84 3.59
CA ASN A 68 13.04 41.57 4.58
C ASN A 68 12.79 40.27 5.35
N LEU A 69 11.53 39.95 5.69
CA LEU A 69 11.22 38.76 6.47
C LEU A 69 11.47 37.49 5.65
N LEU A 70 11.08 37.49 4.37
CA LEU A 70 11.35 36.37 3.46
C LEU A 70 12.86 36.14 3.29
N LYS A 71 13.63 37.22 3.15
CA LYS A 71 15.09 37.13 3.03
C LYS A 71 15.74 36.65 4.34
N GLU A 72 15.30 37.17 5.48
CA GLU A 72 15.88 36.81 6.78
C GLU A 72 15.58 35.37 7.15
N LEU A 73 14.35 34.91 7.01
CA LEU A 73 13.97 33.54 7.40
C LEU A 73 14.45 32.49 6.38
N TYR A 74 14.38 32.80 5.09
CA TYR A 74 14.56 31.81 4.02
C TYR A 74 15.67 32.12 3.02
N GLY A 75 16.29 33.30 3.07
CA GLY A 75 17.32 33.69 2.11
C GLY A 75 16.80 33.95 0.69
N LEU A 76 15.48 34.02 0.50
CA LEU A 76 14.83 34.22 -0.79
C LEU A 76 14.52 35.71 -1.05
N PHE A 77 14.47 36.09 -2.34
CA PHE A 77 14.26 37.46 -2.76
C PHE A 77 12.98 37.62 -3.58
N SER A 78 12.13 38.55 -3.13
CA SER A 78 10.94 39.04 -3.83
C SER A 78 10.72 40.49 -3.45
N VAL A 79 10.16 41.29 -4.35
CA VAL A 79 9.60 42.61 -3.98
C VAL A 79 8.55 42.42 -2.87
N THR A 80 8.54 43.36 -1.92
CA THR A 80 7.63 43.36 -0.76
C THR A 80 6.15 43.32 -1.14
N GLN A 81 5.37 42.53 -0.39
CA GLN A 81 3.91 42.46 -0.52
C GLN A 81 3.19 43.43 0.42
N ASN A 82 3.91 44.05 1.36
CA ASN A 82 3.34 44.94 2.35
C ASN A 82 2.94 46.28 1.70
N LYS A 83 1.80 46.85 2.14
CA LYS A 83 1.27 48.11 1.57
C LYS A 83 2.26 49.27 1.64
N GLU A 84 2.93 49.44 2.78
CA GLU A 84 3.91 50.52 2.99
C GLU A 84 5.11 50.42 2.04
N GLY A 85 5.58 49.20 1.77
CA GLY A 85 6.68 48.96 0.84
C GLY A 85 6.27 49.21 -0.62
N LEU A 86 5.07 48.81 -1.00
CA LEU A 86 4.51 49.14 -2.33
C LEU A 86 4.32 50.66 -2.52
N GLU A 87 3.98 51.39 -1.46
CA GLU A 87 3.95 52.86 -1.48
C GLU A 87 5.35 53.47 -1.60
N ALA A 88 6.36 52.87 -0.97
CA ALA A 88 7.76 53.29 -1.11
C ALA A 88 8.24 53.11 -2.56
N VAL A 89 7.90 51.99 -3.20
CA VAL A 89 8.19 51.75 -4.63
C VAL A 89 7.60 52.85 -5.52
N ASN A 90 6.36 53.28 -5.26
CA ASN A 90 5.75 54.36 -6.03
C ASN A 90 6.50 55.71 -5.87
N LYS A 91 7.03 56.02 -4.68
CA LYS A 91 7.86 57.21 -4.46
C LYS A 91 9.21 57.14 -5.19
N LEU A 92 9.74 55.94 -5.40
CA LEU A 92 10.97 55.76 -6.19
C LEU A 92 10.77 56.17 -7.65
N ALA A 93 9.57 55.99 -8.21
CA ALA A 93 9.25 56.43 -9.57
C ALA A 93 9.41 57.96 -9.71
N ASP A 94 8.86 58.71 -8.76
CA ASP A 94 9.00 60.16 -8.71
C ASP A 94 10.47 60.59 -8.57
N THR A 95 11.22 59.86 -7.74
CA THR A 95 12.64 60.12 -7.50
C THR A 95 13.47 59.92 -8.77
N VAL A 96 13.23 58.85 -9.53
CA VAL A 96 13.91 58.61 -10.81
C VAL A 96 13.46 59.64 -11.86
N GLY A 97 12.22 60.11 -11.80
CA GLY A 97 11.71 61.20 -12.64
C GLY A 97 12.50 62.50 -12.50
N TYR A 98 13.07 62.78 -11.33
CA TYR A 98 13.95 63.95 -11.13
C TYR A 98 15.23 63.90 -11.98
N SER A 99 15.62 62.75 -12.53
CA SER A 99 16.75 62.68 -13.47
C SER A 99 16.49 63.46 -14.77
N PHE A 100 15.23 63.66 -15.15
CA PHE A 100 14.81 64.50 -16.28
C PHE A 100 14.52 65.94 -15.86
N ASN A 101 14.03 66.12 -14.63
CA ASN A 101 13.74 67.42 -14.05
C ASN A 101 14.41 67.60 -12.67
N PRO A 102 15.70 67.93 -12.62
CA PRO A 102 16.46 68.04 -11.38
C PRO A 102 16.06 69.25 -10.51
N VAL A 103 15.14 70.10 -10.99
CA VAL A 103 14.59 71.25 -10.25
C VAL A 103 13.34 70.84 -9.44
N GLY A 104 12.88 69.59 -9.57
CA GLY A 104 11.71 69.07 -8.88
C GLY A 104 11.79 69.08 -7.34
N ASP A 105 12.98 69.25 -6.77
CA ASP A 105 13.24 69.35 -5.32
C ASP A 105 13.23 70.80 -4.78
N GLY A 106 13.00 71.79 -5.65
CA GLY A 106 12.96 73.22 -5.29
C GLY A 106 14.34 73.85 -5.03
N LYS A 107 15.46 73.16 -5.28
CA LYS A 107 16.82 73.72 -5.16
C LYS A 107 17.33 74.13 -6.54
N ALA A 108 17.34 75.43 -6.78
CA ALA A 108 17.70 76.00 -8.09
C ALA A 108 19.17 75.72 -8.47
N LEU A 109 19.40 74.70 -9.30
CA LEU A 109 20.62 74.57 -10.10
C LEU A 109 20.38 75.24 -11.46
N SER A 110 21.08 76.35 -11.73
CA SER A 110 21.00 77.06 -13.02
C SER A 110 22.06 76.54 -14.00
N GLY A 111 21.63 75.67 -14.92
CA GLY A 111 22.42 75.18 -16.05
C GLY A 111 21.50 74.83 -17.24
N PHE A 112 22.04 74.80 -18.45
CA PHE A 112 21.33 74.28 -19.61
C PHE A 112 21.13 72.77 -19.44
N MET A 113 19.90 72.34 -19.19
CA MET A 113 19.53 70.93 -19.13
C MET A 113 18.79 70.57 -20.43
N PRO A 114 19.33 69.67 -21.27
CA PRO A 114 18.70 69.32 -22.54
C PRO A 114 17.29 68.73 -22.38
N TYR A 115 16.99 68.22 -21.17
CA TYR A 115 15.83 67.38 -20.85
C TYR A 115 14.71 68.04 -20.06
N LYS A 116 14.86 69.32 -19.69
CA LYS A 116 14.00 69.98 -18.70
C LYS A 116 12.51 69.99 -19.04
N ASP A 117 12.19 70.01 -20.34
CA ASP A 117 10.83 70.17 -20.86
C ASP A 117 10.21 68.81 -21.29
N ALA A 118 10.87 67.68 -21.02
CA ALA A 118 10.32 66.38 -21.35
C ALA A 118 9.18 66.00 -20.41
N ASP A 119 8.10 65.49 -21.01
CA ASP A 119 7.01 64.85 -20.28
C ASP A 119 7.32 63.35 -20.15
N VAL A 120 7.50 62.90 -18.91
CA VAL A 120 8.02 61.57 -18.58
C VAL A 120 7.00 60.80 -17.77
N LYS A 121 6.76 59.55 -18.18
CA LYS A 121 5.93 58.58 -17.46
C LYS A 121 6.75 57.34 -17.18
N ILE A 122 6.97 57.07 -15.89
CA ILE A 122 7.67 55.89 -15.40
C ILE A 122 6.64 54.92 -14.84
N SER A 123 6.76 53.65 -15.21
CA SER A 123 5.90 52.57 -14.70
C SER A 123 6.69 51.28 -14.64
N TYR A 124 6.24 50.31 -13.85
CA TYR A 124 6.73 48.95 -13.92
C TYR A 124 5.57 47.98 -14.07
N GLU A 125 5.85 46.84 -14.68
CA GLU A 125 4.94 45.71 -14.80
C GLU A 125 5.63 44.47 -14.21
N LYS A 126 4.86 43.61 -13.53
CA LYS A 126 5.37 42.32 -13.08
C LYS A 126 5.62 41.45 -14.32
N VAL A 127 6.72 40.70 -14.35
CA VAL A 127 6.96 39.75 -15.44
C VAL A 127 6.13 38.49 -15.19
N ASP A 128 5.29 38.13 -16.16
CA ASP A 128 4.45 36.93 -16.06
C ASP A 128 5.30 35.67 -15.87
N GLY A 129 4.96 34.85 -14.88
CA GLY A 129 5.68 33.63 -14.53
C GLY A 129 6.94 33.81 -13.67
N ALA A 130 7.36 35.05 -13.39
CA ALA A 130 8.50 35.37 -12.51
C ALA A 130 8.07 35.50 -11.04
N SER A 131 7.41 34.47 -10.53
CA SER A 131 6.94 34.34 -9.14
C SER A 131 7.58 33.12 -8.49
N LEU A 132 7.82 33.16 -7.19
CA LEU A 132 8.32 32.03 -6.40
C LEU A 132 7.31 30.88 -6.28
N SER A 133 6.07 31.04 -6.74
CA SER A 133 5.19 29.88 -6.97
C SER A 133 5.55 29.06 -8.21
N ASN A 134 6.41 29.58 -9.08
CA ASN A 134 6.95 28.84 -10.21
C ASN A 134 8.15 28.03 -9.74
N ASN A 135 8.06 26.71 -9.86
CA ASN A 135 9.09 25.78 -9.37
C ASN A 135 10.49 26.11 -9.90
N ASN A 136 10.63 26.48 -11.18
CA ASN A 136 11.93 26.80 -11.75
C ASN A 136 12.56 28.05 -11.11
N VAL A 137 11.74 29.05 -10.79
CA VAL A 137 12.20 30.31 -10.19
C VAL A 137 12.63 30.07 -8.74
N LEU A 138 11.80 29.36 -7.97
CA LEU A 138 12.12 29.00 -6.60
C LEU A 138 13.38 28.12 -6.52
N MET A 139 13.46 27.10 -7.37
CA MET A 139 14.62 26.22 -7.51
C MET A 139 15.90 27.00 -7.79
N THR A 140 15.85 27.97 -8.70
CA THR A 140 17.03 28.80 -9.03
C THR A 140 17.51 29.59 -7.82
N GLN A 141 16.61 30.25 -7.08
CA GLN A 141 16.99 30.98 -5.88
C GLN A 141 17.51 30.08 -4.75
N ILE A 142 16.90 28.90 -4.56
CA ILE A 142 17.39 27.89 -3.60
C ILE A 142 18.78 27.40 -4.02
N SER A 143 19.00 27.11 -5.30
CA SER A 143 20.30 26.69 -5.83
C SER A 143 21.38 27.73 -5.57
N ASP A 144 21.11 29.01 -5.85
CA ASP A 144 22.04 30.11 -5.59
C ASP A 144 22.32 30.30 -4.09
N PHE A 145 21.30 30.10 -3.24
CA PHE A 145 21.48 30.10 -1.79
C PHE A 145 22.35 28.92 -1.33
N MET A 146 22.17 27.72 -1.88
CA MET A 146 22.86 26.50 -1.45
C MET A 146 24.24 26.30 -2.10
N LYS A 147 24.55 27.00 -3.19
CA LYS A 147 25.74 26.82 -4.05
C LYS A 147 27.07 26.66 -3.30
N TYR A 148 27.26 27.41 -2.21
CA TYR A 148 28.49 27.36 -1.39
C TYR A 148 28.31 26.61 -0.07
N ARG A 149 27.08 26.29 0.32
CA ARG A 149 26.74 25.57 1.56
C ARG A 149 26.80 24.05 1.37
N ILE A 150 26.55 23.57 0.16
CA ILE A 150 26.50 22.14 -0.12
C ILE A 150 27.87 21.45 -0.16
N VAL A 151 28.95 22.22 -0.32
CA VAL A 151 30.32 21.69 -0.43
C VAL A 151 30.73 20.95 0.85
N GLU A 152 30.31 21.41 2.01
CA GLU A 152 30.62 20.75 3.30
C GLU A 152 29.85 19.43 3.46
N GLN A 153 28.57 19.39 3.04
CA GLN A 153 27.73 18.17 3.09
C GLN A 153 28.14 17.10 2.06
N VAL A 154 28.63 17.49 0.89
CA VAL A 154 29.03 16.57 -0.19
C VAL A 154 30.43 16.00 0.02
N MET A 155 31.30 16.70 0.77
CA MET A 155 32.69 16.28 1.01
C MET A 155 32.89 15.49 2.31
N ASP A 156 31.84 15.29 3.11
CA ASP A 156 31.90 14.44 4.31
C ASP A 156 31.88 12.96 3.89
N GLU A 157 32.92 12.20 4.25
CA GLU A 157 33.05 10.77 3.90
C GLU A 157 31.95 9.90 4.54
N ASN A 158 31.35 10.38 5.64
CA ASN A 158 30.17 9.77 6.28
C ASN A 158 28.86 10.54 5.98
N GLY A 159 28.88 11.38 4.94
CA GLY A 159 27.76 12.25 4.58
C GLY A 159 26.63 11.51 3.87
N ILE A 160 25.49 12.19 3.75
CA ILE A 160 24.21 11.67 3.22
C ILE A 160 24.30 10.98 1.83
N LEU A 161 25.30 11.34 1.01
CA LEU A 161 25.54 10.68 -0.28
C LEU A 161 26.08 9.25 -0.14
N SER A 162 26.86 8.94 0.90
CA SER A 162 27.28 7.57 1.17
C SER A 162 26.08 6.71 1.56
N SER A 163 25.17 7.24 2.39
CA SER A 163 23.90 6.58 2.75
C SER A 163 23.12 6.20 1.50
N LEU A 164 22.97 7.12 0.54
CA LEU A 164 22.29 6.85 -0.74
C LEU A 164 22.97 5.75 -1.57
N GLY A 165 24.31 5.69 -1.55
CA GLY A 165 25.07 4.62 -2.21
C GLY A 165 24.88 3.26 -1.56
N GLU A 166 24.83 3.19 -0.23
CA GLU A 166 24.60 1.92 0.49
C GLU A 166 23.20 1.36 0.21
N PHE A 167 22.18 2.22 0.14
CA PHE A 167 20.83 1.81 -0.26
C PHE A 167 20.79 1.18 -1.67
N GLU A 168 21.58 1.67 -2.64
CA GLU A 168 21.65 1.09 -3.99
C GLU A 168 22.22 -0.34 -3.97
N THR A 169 23.17 -0.62 -3.09
CA THR A 169 23.81 -1.94 -2.98
C THR A 169 22.94 -3.03 -2.35
N VAL A 170 21.80 -2.67 -1.75
CA VAL A 170 20.92 -3.59 -1.01
C VAL A 170 19.55 -3.78 -1.72
N ASP A 171 19.33 -3.14 -2.88
CA ASP A 171 18.05 -3.21 -3.63
C ASP A 171 17.69 -4.66 -4.00
N ASP A 172 18.64 -5.41 -4.56
CA ASP A 172 18.40 -6.80 -4.99
C ASP A 172 18.20 -7.75 -3.78
N ASP A 173 18.87 -7.47 -2.66
CA ASP A 173 18.67 -8.17 -1.39
C ASP A 173 17.22 -7.95 -0.86
N MET A 174 16.72 -6.71 -0.88
CA MET A 174 15.35 -6.40 -0.44
C MET A 174 14.30 -7.08 -1.30
N ASP A 175 14.48 -7.11 -2.62
CA ASP A 175 13.56 -7.77 -3.56
C ASP A 175 13.56 -9.30 -3.39
N ALA A 176 14.71 -9.91 -3.11
CA ALA A 176 14.80 -11.33 -2.76
C ALA A 176 14.06 -11.65 -1.44
N ILE A 177 14.19 -10.78 -0.44
CA ILE A 177 13.50 -10.91 0.84
C ILE A 177 11.98 -10.82 0.69
N LYS A 178 11.48 -9.92 -0.18
CA LYS A 178 10.06 -9.86 -0.54
C LYS A 178 9.55 -11.21 -1.04
N LYS A 179 10.20 -11.72 -2.09
CA LYS A 179 9.82 -12.98 -2.74
C LYS A 179 9.88 -14.14 -1.75
N ARG A 180 10.89 -14.15 -0.87
CA ARG A 180 11.03 -15.15 0.20
C ARG A 180 9.90 -15.08 1.24
N LYS A 181 9.43 -13.88 1.61
CA LYS A 181 8.24 -13.70 2.46
C LYS A 181 6.99 -14.24 1.78
N GLU A 182 6.74 -13.87 0.52
CA GLU A 182 5.58 -14.34 -0.26
C GLU A 182 5.57 -15.88 -0.38
N ILE A 183 6.73 -16.51 -0.57
CA ILE A 183 6.89 -17.97 -0.57
C ILE A 183 6.48 -18.58 0.77
N SER A 184 6.77 -17.93 1.90
CA SER A 184 6.38 -18.43 3.23
C SER A 184 4.85 -18.43 3.40
N GLU A 185 4.19 -17.35 2.99
CA GLU A 185 2.73 -17.22 3.03
C GLU A 185 2.05 -18.24 2.12
N LYS A 186 2.57 -18.43 0.90
CA LYS A 186 2.07 -19.44 -0.05
C LYS A 186 2.34 -20.86 0.42
N SER A 187 3.45 -21.11 1.11
CA SER A 187 3.74 -22.40 1.73
C SER A 187 2.76 -22.72 2.85
N GLN A 188 2.38 -21.72 3.67
CA GLN A 188 1.34 -21.89 4.68
C GLN A 188 0.00 -22.23 4.02
N LYS A 189 -0.40 -21.48 2.99
CA LYS A 189 -1.62 -21.78 2.23
C LYS A 189 -1.59 -23.17 1.60
N ALA A 190 -0.44 -23.60 1.07
CA ALA A 190 -0.30 -24.93 0.50
C ALA A 190 -0.54 -26.02 1.56
N MET A 191 -0.10 -25.83 2.81
CA MET A 191 -0.41 -26.76 3.90
C MET A 191 -1.92 -26.84 4.19
N GLU A 192 -2.61 -25.69 4.24
CA GLU A 192 -4.07 -25.61 4.41
C GLU A 192 -4.82 -26.30 3.24
N ASP A 193 -4.44 -26.00 1.99
CA ASP A 193 -5.04 -26.59 0.80
C ASP A 193 -4.84 -28.13 0.74
N ILE A 194 -3.69 -28.64 1.20
CA ILE A 194 -3.43 -30.09 1.30
C ILE A 194 -4.30 -30.74 2.39
N GLN A 195 -4.51 -30.07 3.52
CA GLN A 195 -5.38 -30.57 4.60
C GLN A 195 -6.83 -30.71 4.12
N ASP A 196 -7.37 -29.68 3.46
CA ASP A 196 -8.74 -29.70 2.91
C ASP A 196 -8.93 -30.81 1.85
N TYR A 197 -7.95 -30.96 0.97
CA TYR A 197 -7.91 -32.03 -0.03
C TYR A 197 -7.95 -33.40 0.65
N TYR A 198 -7.13 -33.59 1.67
CA TYR A 198 -7.05 -34.85 2.38
C TYR A 198 -8.35 -35.20 3.10
N ASP A 199 -8.96 -34.26 3.83
CA ASP A 199 -10.19 -34.53 4.59
C ASP A 199 -11.33 -35.01 3.67
N THR A 200 -11.38 -34.45 2.46
CA THR A 200 -12.33 -34.88 1.42
C THR A 200 -11.97 -36.24 0.84
N LEU A 201 -10.68 -36.47 0.56
CA LEU A 201 -10.19 -37.75 0.05
C LEU A 201 -10.40 -38.89 1.06
N LYS A 202 -10.27 -38.59 2.37
CA LYS A 202 -10.54 -39.50 3.48
C LYS A 202 -12.01 -39.92 3.53
N ALA A 203 -12.93 -38.97 3.35
CA ALA A 203 -14.35 -39.29 3.27
C ALA A 203 -14.61 -40.25 2.09
N ILE A 204 -14.03 -39.98 0.92
CA ILE A 204 -14.13 -40.85 -0.27
C ILE A 204 -13.54 -42.24 0.00
N ALA A 205 -12.43 -42.33 0.72
CA ALA A 205 -11.79 -43.59 1.10
C ALA A 205 -12.64 -44.46 2.05
N ALA A 206 -13.62 -43.88 2.76
CA ALA A 206 -14.54 -44.61 3.63
C ALA A 206 -15.74 -45.22 2.89
N TYR A 207 -15.94 -44.90 1.61
CA TYR A 207 -17.09 -45.35 0.83
C TYR A 207 -17.18 -46.88 0.64
N PRO A 208 -16.08 -47.63 0.44
CA PRO A 208 -16.12 -49.09 0.42
C PRO A 208 -16.70 -49.69 1.71
N ASP A 209 -16.31 -49.16 2.87
CA ASP A 209 -16.79 -49.63 4.17
C ASP A 209 -18.30 -49.36 4.34
N TYR A 210 -18.78 -48.23 3.81
CA TYR A 210 -20.20 -47.90 3.75
C TYR A 210 -21.00 -48.91 2.92
N LEU A 211 -20.50 -49.27 1.72
CA LEU A 211 -21.13 -50.28 0.86
C LEU A 211 -21.19 -51.65 1.55
N ASP A 212 -20.09 -52.07 2.17
CA ASP A 212 -20.03 -53.33 2.94
C ASP A 212 -21.03 -53.34 4.10
N GLY A 213 -21.18 -52.21 4.81
CA GLY A 213 -22.13 -52.05 5.90
C GLY A 213 -23.60 -52.12 5.43
N LEU A 214 -23.91 -51.58 4.25
CA LEU A 214 -25.23 -51.71 3.63
C LEU A 214 -25.51 -53.15 3.18
N GLU A 215 -24.53 -53.79 2.55
CA GLU A 215 -24.63 -55.17 2.10
C GLU A 215 -24.96 -56.12 3.27
N ARG A 216 -24.25 -55.97 4.41
CA ARG A 216 -24.53 -56.76 5.62
C ARG A 216 -25.95 -56.56 6.16
N ARG A 217 -26.44 -55.32 6.19
CA ARG A 217 -27.81 -55.00 6.62
C ARG A 217 -28.84 -55.64 5.68
N PHE A 218 -28.60 -55.60 4.38
CA PHE A 218 -29.50 -56.18 3.38
C PHE A 218 -29.59 -57.70 3.54
N VAL A 219 -28.44 -58.37 3.70
CA VAL A 219 -28.38 -59.81 3.95
C VAL A 219 -29.15 -60.15 5.23
N ALA A 220 -28.94 -59.41 6.31
CA ALA A 220 -29.66 -59.65 7.58
C ALA A 220 -31.18 -59.51 7.43
N TYR A 221 -31.66 -58.51 6.69
CA TYR A 221 -33.09 -58.34 6.44
C TYR A 221 -33.66 -59.49 5.60
N SER A 222 -32.98 -59.83 4.50
CA SER A 222 -33.38 -60.93 3.62
C SER A 222 -33.39 -62.29 4.33
N ASP A 223 -32.41 -62.54 5.21
CA ASP A 223 -32.32 -63.74 6.04
C ASP A 223 -33.43 -63.79 7.10
N LYS A 224 -33.76 -62.65 7.71
CA LYS A 224 -34.85 -62.57 8.69
C LYS A 224 -36.20 -62.87 8.03
N LEU A 225 -36.47 -62.34 6.83
CA LEU A 225 -37.70 -62.66 6.08
C LEU A 225 -37.79 -64.17 5.80
N GLU A 226 -36.68 -64.83 5.43
CA GLU A 226 -36.70 -66.29 5.22
C GLU A 226 -36.93 -67.04 6.54
N ALA A 227 -36.31 -66.59 7.62
CA ALA A 227 -36.48 -67.20 8.94
C ALA A 227 -37.94 -67.11 9.41
N VAL A 228 -38.64 -66.01 9.12
CA VAL A 228 -40.07 -65.85 9.40
C VAL A 228 -40.89 -66.84 8.59
N VAL A 229 -40.69 -66.94 7.27
CA VAL A 229 -41.43 -67.89 6.42
C VAL A 229 -41.23 -69.35 6.85
N LYS A 230 -40.10 -69.66 7.48
CA LYS A 230 -39.75 -70.98 8.00
C LYS A 230 -40.08 -71.19 9.48
N SER A 231 -40.68 -70.21 10.17
CA SER A 231 -40.99 -70.33 11.59
C SER A 231 -42.29 -71.11 11.81
N GLU A 232 -42.34 -71.85 12.92
CA GLU A 232 -43.57 -72.56 13.33
C GLU A 232 -44.71 -71.58 13.65
N GLU A 233 -44.38 -70.36 14.09
CA GLU A 233 -45.34 -69.29 14.38
C GLU A 233 -45.99 -68.74 13.10
N TYR A 234 -45.22 -68.59 12.03
CA TYR A 234 -45.74 -68.19 10.73
C TYR A 234 -46.57 -69.29 10.08
N GLU A 235 -46.18 -70.56 10.21
CA GLU A 235 -46.98 -71.71 9.78
C GLU A 235 -48.34 -71.77 10.49
N LYS A 236 -48.36 -71.47 11.80
CA LYS A 236 -49.62 -71.33 12.56
C LYS A 236 -50.49 -70.19 12.03
N TYR A 237 -49.88 -69.05 11.71
CA TYR A 237 -50.58 -67.89 11.15
C TYR A 237 -51.17 -68.16 9.76
N THR A 238 -50.40 -68.72 8.82
CA THR A 238 -50.92 -69.04 7.47
C THR A 238 -52.01 -70.11 7.52
N TYR A 239 -51.88 -71.10 8.42
CA TYR A 239 -52.92 -72.11 8.64
C TYR A 239 -54.20 -71.48 9.22
N TYR A 240 -54.08 -70.49 10.11
CA TYR A 240 -55.22 -69.73 10.63
C TYR A 240 -56.00 -69.03 9.51
N LEU A 241 -55.30 -68.38 8.57
CA LEU A 241 -55.93 -67.69 7.43
C LEU A 241 -56.68 -68.64 6.49
N GLU A 242 -56.17 -69.85 6.27
CA GLU A 242 -56.82 -70.85 5.41
C GLU A 242 -58.02 -71.53 6.06
N HIS A 243 -58.01 -71.68 7.39
CA HIS A 243 -59.01 -72.41 8.20
C HIS A 243 -59.80 -71.52 9.18
N GLN A 244 -59.89 -70.22 8.89
CA GLN A 244 -60.44 -69.21 9.80
C GLN A 244 -61.83 -69.57 10.34
N GLU A 245 -62.78 -69.95 9.47
CA GLU A 245 -64.15 -70.31 9.88
C GLU A 245 -64.19 -71.52 10.82
N GLU A 246 -63.28 -72.50 10.63
CA GLU A 246 -63.22 -73.74 11.42
C GLU A 246 -62.59 -73.50 12.79
N ILE A 247 -61.57 -72.64 12.85
CA ILE A 247 -60.86 -72.28 14.08
C ILE A 247 -61.70 -71.33 14.93
N GLU A 248 -62.33 -70.31 14.35
CA GLU A 248 -63.23 -69.40 15.08
C GLU A 248 -64.45 -70.15 15.64
N ALA A 249 -65.01 -71.12 14.88
CA ALA A 249 -66.09 -71.97 15.37
C ALA A 249 -65.65 -72.88 16.55
N ALA A 250 -64.42 -73.39 16.51
CA ALA A 250 -63.85 -74.17 17.62
C ALA A 250 -63.61 -73.30 18.87
N LEU A 251 -63.11 -72.07 18.71
CA LEU A 251 -62.96 -71.09 19.79
C LEU A 251 -64.32 -70.73 20.43
N GLU A 252 -65.34 -70.41 19.63
CA GLU A 252 -66.67 -70.05 20.13
C GLU A 252 -67.37 -71.23 20.85
N MET A 253 -67.21 -72.45 20.33
CA MET A 253 -67.81 -73.65 20.93
C MET A 253 -67.22 -74.00 22.30
N PHE A 254 -65.91 -73.87 22.49
CA PHE A 254 -65.24 -74.26 23.74
C PHE A 254 -65.06 -73.11 24.74
N ASP A 255 -65.02 -71.83 24.31
CA ASP A 255 -65.05 -70.68 25.23
C ASP A 255 -66.42 -70.49 25.88
N SER A 256 -67.51 -70.89 25.20
CA SER A 256 -68.88 -70.81 25.76
C SER A 256 -69.19 -71.88 26.81
N GLU A 257 -68.37 -72.93 26.93
CA GLU A 257 -68.52 -73.98 27.95
C GLU A 257 -67.87 -73.63 29.30
N GLU A 258 -67.01 -72.59 29.40
CA GLU A 258 -66.41 -72.17 30.68
C GLU A 258 -67.29 -71.21 31.52
N GLU A 259 -68.34 -70.58 30.96
CA GLU A 259 -69.15 -69.59 31.69
C GLU A 259 -70.43 -70.11 32.38
N ASP A 260 -70.91 -71.32 32.12
CA ASP A 260 -72.16 -71.82 32.74
C ASP A 260 -71.96 -73.06 33.63
N THR A 261 -71.76 -72.80 34.92
CA THR A 261 -72.10 -73.75 35.99
C THR A 261 -73.63 -73.97 36.05
N ASP A 262 -74.03 -75.24 36.10
CA ASP A 262 -75.38 -75.77 36.37
C ASP A 262 -76.41 -75.71 35.22
N THR A 263 -76.72 -76.85 34.59
CA THR A 263 -78.07 -77.50 34.56
C THR A 263 -78.03 -78.84 33.77
N GLU A 264 -78.76 -79.85 34.27
CA GLU A 264 -78.81 -81.24 33.81
C GLU A 264 -79.35 -81.52 32.38
N SER A 265 -78.69 -82.49 31.74
CA SER A 265 -79.16 -83.57 30.84
C SER A 265 -80.13 -83.30 29.68
N SER A 266 -79.72 -83.72 28.47
CA SER A 266 -80.53 -84.61 27.63
C SER A 266 -79.66 -85.32 26.57
N SER A 267 -79.92 -86.61 26.42
CA SER A 267 -79.25 -87.63 25.61
C SER A 267 -79.48 -87.57 24.09
N SER A 268 -78.46 -87.98 23.32
CA SER A 268 -78.52 -88.97 22.20
C SER A 268 -77.10 -89.19 21.67
N GLU A 269 -76.43 -90.29 22.02
CA GLU A 269 -76.31 -91.54 21.23
C GLU A 269 -75.59 -91.39 19.88
N ASP A 270 -74.33 -91.85 19.88
CA ASP A 270 -73.69 -92.74 18.89
C ASP A 270 -73.65 -92.36 17.39
N ASP A 271 -72.67 -91.52 16.99
CA ASP A 271 -72.09 -91.53 15.63
C ASP A 271 -70.54 -91.34 15.70
N PRO A 272 -69.70 -92.26 15.18
CA PRO A 272 -68.24 -92.11 15.22
C PRO A 272 -67.72 -90.86 14.50
N GLU A 273 -68.46 -90.35 13.50
CA GLU A 273 -68.07 -89.15 12.73
C GLU A 273 -68.24 -87.82 13.50
N ASP A 274 -69.12 -87.76 14.51
CA ASP A 274 -69.32 -86.53 15.31
C ASP A 274 -68.33 -86.41 16.49
N ALA A 275 -67.87 -87.55 17.04
CA ALA A 275 -66.83 -87.55 18.07
C ALA A 275 -65.44 -87.20 17.52
N GLU A 276 -65.15 -87.56 16.27
CA GLU A 276 -63.89 -87.22 15.57
C GLU A 276 -63.82 -85.71 15.27
N LYS A 277 -64.92 -85.10 14.81
CA LYS A 277 -64.99 -83.64 14.58
C LYS A 277 -64.86 -82.82 15.86
N VAL A 278 -65.44 -83.28 16.97
CA VAL A 278 -65.30 -82.60 18.27
C VAL A 278 -63.86 -82.73 18.81
N ALA A 279 -63.18 -83.86 18.55
CA ALA A 279 -61.77 -84.03 18.89
C ALA A 279 -60.86 -83.14 18.02
N ASP A 280 -61.10 -83.07 16.71
CA ASP A 280 -60.36 -82.18 15.79
C ASP A 280 -60.57 -80.70 16.15
N MET A 281 -61.80 -80.29 16.53
CA MET A 281 -62.07 -78.94 17.03
C MET A 281 -61.41 -78.67 18.39
N ALA A 282 -61.33 -79.64 19.29
CA ALA A 282 -60.62 -79.49 20.57
C ALA A 282 -59.10 -79.33 20.36
N ASP A 283 -58.51 -80.06 19.41
CA ASP A 283 -57.10 -79.92 19.02
C ASP A 283 -56.81 -78.54 18.39
N LEU A 284 -57.75 -78.00 17.59
CA LEU A 284 -57.67 -76.63 17.07
C LEU A 284 -57.82 -75.58 18.19
N TYR A 285 -58.76 -75.77 19.12
CA TYR A 285 -58.94 -74.91 20.29
C TYR A 285 -57.66 -74.81 21.12
N ASP A 286 -57.10 -75.96 21.54
CA ASP A 286 -55.87 -75.98 22.35
C ASP A 286 -54.66 -75.35 21.64
N LYS A 287 -54.63 -75.39 20.31
CA LYS A 287 -53.55 -74.83 19.49
C LYS A 287 -53.68 -73.31 19.28
N TYR A 288 -54.90 -72.77 19.27
CA TYR A 288 -55.19 -71.37 18.89
C TYR A 288 -55.83 -70.50 19.99
N LYS A 289 -56.26 -71.06 21.12
CA LYS A 289 -56.89 -70.31 22.24
C LYS A 289 -56.08 -69.14 22.79
N ASP A 290 -54.75 -69.25 22.75
CA ASP A 290 -53.80 -68.24 23.23
C ASP A 290 -53.11 -67.49 22.05
N PHE A 291 -53.56 -67.70 20.80
CA PHE A 291 -52.94 -67.12 19.61
C PHE A 291 -53.71 -65.89 19.13
N ASP A 292 -53.31 -64.72 19.62
CA ASP A 292 -53.82 -63.44 19.12
C ASP A 292 -53.11 -63.06 17.81
N VAL A 293 -53.89 -63.09 16.72
CA VAL A 293 -53.40 -62.85 15.37
C VAL A 293 -53.03 -61.38 15.16
N ASP A 294 -53.79 -60.46 15.74
CA ASP A 294 -53.54 -59.02 15.62
C ASP A 294 -52.27 -58.65 16.41
N GLU A 295 -52.10 -59.19 17.62
CA GLU A 295 -50.88 -59.01 18.42
C GLU A 295 -49.64 -59.61 17.73
N TYR A 296 -49.76 -60.82 17.16
CA TYR A 296 -48.69 -61.45 16.39
C TYR A 296 -48.27 -60.63 15.17
N LEU A 297 -49.23 -60.10 14.41
CA LEU A 297 -48.95 -59.28 13.23
C LEU A 297 -48.28 -57.95 13.59
N ASP A 298 -48.75 -57.28 14.64
CA ASP A 298 -48.13 -56.05 15.14
C ASP A 298 -46.69 -56.31 15.58
N ASP A 299 -46.45 -57.38 16.36
CA ASP A 299 -45.10 -57.75 16.81
C ASP A 299 -44.19 -58.15 15.64
N LEU A 300 -44.71 -58.89 14.67
CA LEU A 300 -43.96 -59.30 13.47
C LEU A 300 -43.61 -58.10 12.58
N GLU A 301 -44.54 -57.17 12.37
CA GLU A 301 -44.29 -55.95 11.62
C GLU A 301 -43.22 -55.11 12.32
N ILE A 302 -43.32 -54.92 13.63
CA ILE A 302 -42.31 -54.23 14.43
C ILE A 302 -40.95 -54.92 14.29
N GLU A 303 -40.89 -56.25 14.41
CA GLU A 303 -39.66 -57.02 14.31
C GLU A 303 -39.01 -56.87 12.93
N LEU A 304 -39.79 -56.95 11.84
CA LEU A 304 -39.27 -56.81 10.47
C LEU A 304 -38.83 -55.37 10.16
N LEU A 305 -39.55 -54.36 10.67
CA LEU A 305 -39.18 -52.95 10.53
C LEU A 305 -37.82 -52.62 11.18
N VAL A 306 -37.41 -53.34 12.22
CA VAL A 306 -36.06 -53.18 12.82
C VAL A 306 -34.95 -53.49 11.82
N TYR A 307 -35.17 -54.40 10.87
CA TYR A 307 -34.19 -54.77 9.83
C TYR A 307 -34.30 -53.90 8.57
N GLU A 308 -35.50 -53.40 8.26
CA GLU A 308 -35.73 -52.54 7.09
C GLU A 308 -35.24 -51.09 7.31
N ASN A 309 -35.59 -50.47 8.45
CA ASN A 309 -35.30 -49.06 8.70
C ASN A 309 -33.81 -48.69 8.57
N PRO A 310 -32.84 -49.52 9.02
CA PRO A 310 -31.42 -49.23 8.83
C PRO A 310 -30.96 -49.19 7.36
N LEU A 311 -31.72 -49.72 6.40
CA LEU A 311 -31.39 -49.65 4.97
C LEU A 311 -31.83 -48.34 4.31
N THR A 312 -32.75 -47.61 4.95
CA THR A 312 -33.35 -46.38 4.41
C THR A 312 -32.88 -45.11 5.14
N ASP A 313 -32.29 -45.22 6.33
CA ASP A 313 -31.78 -44.09 7.14
C ASP A 313 -30.28 -44.25 7.50
N PRO A 314 -29.34 -43.79 6.65
CA PRO A 314 -27.90 -43.91 6.88
C PRO A 314 -27.37 -42.81 7.82
N LYS A 315 -28.00 -42.60 8.97
CA LYS A 315 -27.54 -41.60 9.95
C LYS A 315 -26.19 -41.99 10.55
N GLY A 316 -25.22 -41.08 10.46
CA GLY A 316 -23.94 -41.16 11.17
C GLY A 316 -22.73 -41.64 10.34
N GLU A 317 -22.91 -41.96 9.06
CA GLU A 317 -21.81 -42.37 8.17
C GLU A 317 -21.04 -41.15 7.62
N PRO A 318 -19.70 -41.20 7.54
CA PRO A 318 -18.88 -40.09 7.03
C PRO A 318 -19.10 -39.81 5.53
N ILE A 319 -19.55 -40.83 4.79
CA ILE A 319 -19.93 -40.74 3.38
C ILE A 319 -21.11 -41.69 3.11
N ASN A 320 -22.00 -41.32 2.19
CA ASN A 320 -23.17 -42.09 1.79
C ASN A 320 -23.57 -41.76 0.34
N PHE A 321 -24.65 -42.40 -0.16
CA PHE A 321 -25.09 -42.17 -1.54
C PHE A 321 -25.44 -40.71 -1.87
N ASP A 322 -25.89 -39.92 -0.89
CA ASP A 322 -26.34 -38.54 -1.12
C ASP A 322 -25.15 -37.56 -1.19
N ASN A 323 -24.13 -37.76 -0.37
CA ASN A 323 -23.00 -36.82 -0.27
C ASN A 323 -21.74 -37.26 -1.06
N ALA A 324 -21.64 -38.52 -1.52
CA ALA A 324 -20.45 -38.99 -2.24
C ALA A 324 -20.19 -38.24 -3.55
N GLY A 325 -21.24 -37.96 -4.33
CA GLY A 325 -21.13 -37.17 -5.56
C GLY A 325 -20.67 -35.72 -5.31
N GLU A 326 -21.12 -35.13 -4.20
CA GLU A 326 -20.69 -33.81 -3.75
C GLU A 326 -19.24 -33.84 -3.27
N ALA A 327 -18.83 -34.85 -2.50
CA ALA A 327 -17.45 -35.03 -2.04
C ALA A 327 -16.46 -35.16 -3.22
N ILE A 328 -16.77 -35.96 -4.24
CA ILE A 328 -15.94 -36.02 -5.46
C ILE A 328 -15.92 -34.68 -6.20
N SER A 329 -17.03 -33.93 -6.20
CA SER A 329 -17.08 -32.58 -6.78
C SER A 329 -16.23 -31.57 -5.99
N ALA A 330 -16.23 -31.65 -4.66
CA ALA A 330 -15.39 -30.86 -3.79
C ALA A 330 -13.91 -31.18 -3.99
N LEU A 331 -13.56 -32.48 -4.09
CA LEU A 331 -12.20 -32.95 -4.37
C LEU A 331 -11.67 -32.34 -5.67
N ARG A 332 -12.49 -32.25 -6.73
CA ARG A 332 -12.12 -31.57 -7.98
C ARG A 332 -11.71 -30.11 -7.74
N VAL A 333 -12.54 -29.38 -6.99
CA VAL A 333 -12.31 -27.96 -6.72
C VAL A 333 -11.02 -27.77 -5.92
N GLN A 334 -10.83 -28.57 -4.87
CA GLN A 334 -9.61 -28.54 -4.04
C GLN A 334 -8.37 -28.90 -4.85
N THR A 335 -8.44 -29.92 -5.72
CA THR A 335 -7.35 -30.29 -6.63
C THR A 335 -6.92 -29.10 -7.50
N VAL A 336 -7.88 -28.37 -8.07
CA VAL A 336 -7.61 -27.19 -8.90
C VAL A 336 -7.03 -26.04 -8.06
N MET A 337 -7.54 -25.81 -6.84
CA MET A 337 -6.98 -24.79 -5.95
C MET A 337 -5.53 -25.11 -5.58
N LEU A 338 -5.27 -26.34 -5.15
CA LEU A 338 -3.95 -26.82 -4.76
C LEU A 338 -2.95 -26.77 -5.93
N ASP A 339 -3.36 -27.22 -7.13
CA ASP A 339 -2.53 -27.12 -8.34
C ASP A 339 -2.15 -25.67 -8.67
N ASN A 340 -3.09 -24.73 -8.56
CA ASN A 340 -2.80 -23.30 -8.74
C ASN A 340 -1.83 -22.78 -7.67
N THR A 341 -2.02 -23.15 -6.40
CA THR A 341 -1.14 -22.76 -5.30
C THR A 341 0.28 -23.30 -5.52
N LEU A 342 0.44 -24.59 -5.84
CA LEU A 342 1.74 -25.23 -6.06
C LEU A 342 2.44 -24.72 -7.33
N LYS A 343 1.70 -24.46 -8.42
CA LYS A 343 2.26 -23.84 -9.64
C LYS A 343 2.79 -22.43 -9.37
N THR A 344 2.01 -21.63 -8.63
CA THR A 344 2.44 -20.28 -8.22
C THR A 344 3.71 -20.36 -7.38
N LEU A 345 3.74 -21.27 -6.39
CA LEU A 345 4.89 -21.46 -5.52
C LEU A 345 6.13 -21.90 -6.30
N LYS A 346 5.97 -22.81 -7.28
CA LYS A 346 7.06 -23.25 -8.17
C LYS A 346 7.63 -22.10 -8.99
N GLU A 347 6.77 -21.24 -9.51
CA GLU A 347 7.20 -20.07 -10.27
C GLU A 347 7.91 -19.05 -9.37
N GLN A 348 7.37 -18.76 -8.18
CA GLN A 348 8.00 -17.86 -7.22
C GLN A 348 9.39 -18.37 -6.77
N VAL A 349 9.55 -19.67 -6.53
CA VAL A 349 10.85 -20.26 -6.20
C VAL A 349 11.84 -20.11 -7.36
N ARG A 350 11.38 -20.31 -8.61
CA ARG A 350 12.21 -20.11 -9.81
C ARG A 350 12.66 -18.65 -9.94
N GLU A 351 11.73 -17.71 -9.83
CA GLU A 351 12.00 -16.27 -9.92
C GLU A 351 12.86 -15.74 -8.77
N LEU A 352 12.75 -16.33 -7.58
CA LEU A 352 13.64 -16.03 -6.46
C LEU A 352 15.06 -16.48 -6.77
N LYS A 353 15.26 -17.74 -7.20
CA LYS A 353 16.59 -18.27 -7.54
C LYS A 353 17.30 -17.49 -8.64
N GLU A 354 16.59 -17.08 -9.67
CA GLU A 354 17.15 -16.25 -10.73
C GLU A 354 17.65 -14.91 -10.20
N HIS A 355 17.01 -14.37 -9.16
CA HIS A 355 17.35 -13.09 -8.56
C HIS A 355 18.47 -13.19 -7.51
N LEU A 356 18.56 -14.31 -6.78
CA LEU A 356 19.58 -14.50 -5.73
C LEU A 356 21.03 -14.40 -6.23
N VAL A 357 21.27 -14.51 -7.53
CA VAL A 357 22.63 -14.42 -8.11
C VAL A 357 23.28 -13.06 -7.82
N ASP A 358 22.47 -12.00 -7.80
CA ASP A 358 22.90 -10.62 -7.59
C ASP A 358 22.90 -10.21 -6.11
N CYS A 359 22.42 -11.08 -5.21
CA CYS A 359 22.33 -10.85 -3.77
C CYS A 359 23.65 -11.09 -3.02
N SER A 360 23.72 -10.57 -1.80
CA SER A 360 24.79 -10.86 -0.84
C SER A 360 24.92 -12.35 -0.51
N ASP A 361 26.14 -12.79 -0.19
CA ASP A 361 26.46 -14.21 0.04
C ASP A 361 25.61 -14.82 1.17
N ASP A 362 25.43 -14.10 2.28
CA ASP A 362 24.70 -14.59 3.44
C ASP A 362 23.21 -14.80 3.13
N ILE A 363 22.58 -13.84 2.43
CA ILE A 363 21.18 -13.93 2.00
C ILE A 363 21.00 -15.04 0.96
N ARG A 364 21.88 -15.09 -0.06
CA ARG A 364 21.83 -16.14 -1.09
C ARG A 364 21.94 -17.52 -0.48
N VAL A 365 22.99 -17.78 0.32
CA VAL A 365 23.23 -19.11 0.90
C VAL A 365 22.14 -19.49 1.89
N GLY A 366 21.71 -18.55 2.74
CA GLY A 366 20.64 -18.77 3.72
C GLY A 366 19.31 -19.14 3.05
N ILE A 367 18.89 -18.36 2.06
CA ILE A 367 17.65 -18.61 1.32
C ILE A 367 17.73 -19.92 0.51
N GLU A 368 18.82 -20.16 -0.21
CA GLU A 368 19.00 -21.39 -1.00
C GLU A 368 18.90 -22.66 -0.15
N ALA A 369 19.46 -22.63 1.06
CA ALA A 369 19.41 -23.76 2.00
C ALA A 369 17.99 -24.08 2.51
N GLU A 370 17.13 -23.08 2.62
CA GLU A 370 15.74 -23.26 3.08
C GLU A 370 14.79 -23.65 1.93
N ILE A 371 14.95 -23.06 0.75
CA ILE A 371 14.05 -23.36 -0.39
C ILE A 371 14.38 -24.68 -1.09
N LYS A 372 15.57 -25.25 -0.85
CA LYS A 372 15.97 -26.55 -1.45
C LYS A 372 14.97 -27.66 -1.15
N ASP A 373 14.53 -27.76 0.10
CA ASP A 373 13.64 -28.83 0.53
C ASP A 373 12.20 -28.61 0.01
N LEU A 374 11.83 -27.36 -0.30
CA LEU A 374 10.55 -27.02 -0.93
C LEU A 374 10.46 -27.58 -2.36
N GLU A 375 11.58 -27.64 -3.09
CA GLU A 375 11.60 -28.18 -4.45
C GLU A 375 11.27 -29.67 -4.51
N ASP A 376 11.57 -30.42 -3.46
CA ASP A 376 11.23 -31.84 -3.39
C ASP A 376 9.72 -32.05 -3.20
N ILE A 377 9.05 -31.17 -2.45
CA ILE A 377 7.58 -31.16 -2.32
C ILE A 377 6.91 -30.75 -3.62
N LEU A 378 7.46 -29.75 -4.32
CA LEU A 378 6.93 -29.30 -5.61
C LEU A 378 6.97 -30.38 -6.71
N LYS A 379 7.71 -31.48 -6.53
CA LYS A 379 7.69 -32.65 -7.42
C LYS A 379 6.49 -33.57 -7.18
N LEU A 380 5.85 -33.48 -6.02
CA LEU A 380 4.67 -34.28 -5.66
C LEU A 380 3.35 -33.66 -6.18
N SER A 381 3.40 -32.45 -6.74
CA SER A 381 2.21 -31.72 -7.23
C SER A 381 1.36 -32.54 -8.18
N ASP A 382 2.00 -33.28 -9.07
CA ASP A 382 1.31 -34.03 -10.14
C ASP A 382 0.50 -35.21 -9.58
N GLN A 383 0.85 -35.71 -8.41
CA GLN A 383 0.16 -36.86 -7.78
C GLN A 383 -1.25 -36.51 -7.29
N PHE A 384 -1.48 -35.27 -6.84
CA PHE A 384 -2.80 -34.80 -6.40
C PHE A 384 -3.83 -34.82 -7.55
N GLN A 385 -3.42 -34.36 -8.74
CA GLN A 385 -4.25 -34.38 -9.94
C GLN A 385 -4.48 -35.81 -10.42
N GLU A 386 -3.46 -36.66 -10.38
CA GLU A 386 -3.55 -38.04 -10.83
C GLU A 386 -4.57 -38.86 -10.00
N VAL A 387 -4.62 -38.68 -8.67
CA VAL A 387 -5.63 -39.32 -7.81
C VAL A 387 -7.04 -38.89 -8.21
N TYR A 388 -7.25 -37.59 -8.42
CA TYR A 388 -8.56 -37.10 -8.85
C TYR A 388 -8.93 -37.72 -10.21
N ASP A 389 -8.03 -37.70 -11.19
CA ASP A 389 -8.28 -38.21 -12.54
C ASP A 389 -8.62 -39.72 -12.53
N LEU A 390 -8.03 -40.49 -11.61
CA LEU A 390 -8.35 -41.90 -11.39
C LEU A 390 -9.79 -42.08 -10.88
N ILE A 391 -10.21 -41.32 -9.87
CA ILE A 391 -11.59 -41.34 -9.33
C ILE A 391 -12.59 -40.86 -10.41
N GLU A 392 -12.29 -39.72 -11.02
CA GLU A 392 -13.09 -39.05 -12.05
C GLU A 392 -12.17 -38.22 -12.99
N PRO A 393 -12.13 -38.49 -14.31
CA PRO A 393 -13.16 -39.18 -15.09
C PRO A 393 -12.87 -40.65 -15.39
N THR A 394 -11.73 -41.21 -14.97
CA THR A 394 -11.28 -42.54 -15.42
C THR A 394 -12.23 -43.65 -14.96
N ASN A 395 -12.53 -43.69 -13.66
CA ASN A 395 -13.37 -44.73 -13.08
C ASN A 395 -14.85 -44.34 -12.90
N GLN A 396 -15.21 -43.07 -13.11
CA GLN A 396 -16.59 -42.57 -13.10
C GLN A 396 -17.35 -42.89 -11.81
N ASP A 397 -16.71 -42.71 -10.65
CA ASP A 397 -17.26 -43.13 -9.37
C ASP A 397 -18.56 -42.39 -8.99
N LYS A 398 -18.80 -41.18 -9.53
CA LYS A 398 -20.10 -40.51 -9.43
C LYS A 398 -21.22 -41.32 -10.08
N LEU A 399 -20.97 -41.83 -11.29
CA LEU A 399 -21.95 -42.63 -12.01
C LEU A 399 -22.19 -43.98 -11.31
N LYS A 400 -21.14 -44.58 -10.74
CA LYS A 400 -21.27 -45.80 -9.95
C LYS A 400 -22.08 -45.57 -8.67
N ASN A 401 -21.86 -44.45 -7.96
CA ASN A 401 -22.65 -44.05 -6.80
C ASN A 401 -24.16 -43.97 -7.12
N GLU A 402 -24.53 -43.27 -8.19
CA GLU A 402 -25.94 -43.15 -8.62
C GLU A 402 -26.55 -44.51 -8.98
N ARG A 403 -25.79 -45.38 -9.65
CA ARG A 403 -26.24 -46.75 -9.96
C ARG A 403 -26.45 -47.57 -8.69
N ASN A 404 -25.48 -47.58 -7.78
CA ASN A 404 -25.60 -48.30 -6.52
C ASN A 404 -26.82 -47.84 -5.71
N LYS A 405 -27.09 -46.52 -5.67
CA LYS A 405 -28.26 -45.95 -5.00
C LYS A 405 -29.57 -46.46 -5.63
N SER A 406 -29.66 -46.41 -6.96
CA SER A 406 -30.84 -46.87 -7.70
C SER A 406 -31.06 -48.38 -7.54
N ASP A 407 -29.98 -49.17 -7.65
CA ASP A 407 -30.03 -50.62 -7.53
C ASP A 407 -30.43 -51.04 -6.12
N LEU A 408 -29.85 -50.43 -5.07
CA LEU A 408 -30.23 -50.73 -3.70
C LEU A 408 -31.69 -50.35 -3.41
N ALA A 409 -32.14 -49.17 -3.87
CA ALA A 409 -33.53 -48.74 -3.67
C ALA A 409 -34.54 -49.70 -4.33
N TYR A 410 -34.20 -50.20 -5.52
CA TYR A 410 -35.01 -51.21 -6.20
C TYR A 410 -35.08 -52.52 -5.39
N GLU A 411 -33.94 -53.04 -4.97
CA GLU A 411 -33.87 -54.33 -4.26
C GLU A 411 -34.48 -54.27 -2.85
N VAL A 412 -34.36 -53.14 -2.14
CA VAL A 412 -35.05 -52.91 -0.87
C VAL A 412 -36.56 -52.83 -1.07
N GLY A 413 -37.02 -52.23 -2.19
CA GLY A 413 -38.42 -52.24 -2.58
C GLY A 413 -38.98 -53.66 -2.77
N GLU A 414 -38.22 -54.54 -3.45
CA GLU A 414 -38.62 -55.95 -3.60
C GLU A 414 -38.71 -56.67 -2.25
N LEU A 415 -37.79 -56.43 -1.31
CA LEU A 415 -37.88 -57.00 0.05
C LEU A 415 -39.08 -56.46 0.83
N LYS A 416 -39.45 -55.19 0.63
CA LYS A 416 -40.65 -54.61 1.24
C LYS A 416 -41.91 -55.26 0.68
N ASP A 417 -41.99 -55.49 -0.63
CA ASP A 417 -43.10 -56.22 -1.25
C ASP A 417 -43.19 -57.66 -0.70
N VAL A 418 -42.05 -58.31 -0.46
CA VAL A 418 -42.02 -59.62 0.22
C VAL A 418 -42.54 -59.51 1.65
N ARG A 419 -42.11 -58.52 2.43
CA ARG A 419 -42.61 -58.28 3.79
C ARG A 419 -44.13 -58.09 3.81
N GLU A 420 -44.67 -57.26 2.91
CA GLU A 420 -46.11 -57.05 2.79
C GLU A 420 -46.86 -58.35 2.47
N LYS A 421 -46.32 -59.19 1.59
CA LYS A 421 -46.87 -60.53 1.30
C LYS A 421 -46.77 -61.49 2.49
N ILE A 422 -45.70 -61.40 3.28
CA ILE A 422 -45.57 -62.19 4.50
C ILE A 422 -46.68 -61.77 5.48
N LEU A 423 -46.86 -60.47 5.72
CA LEU A 423 -47.87 -59.92 6.63
C LEU A 423 -49.31 -60.14 6.15
N SER A 424 -49.55 -60.32 4.84
CA SER A 424 -50.87 -60.68 4.31
C SER A 424 -51.12 -62.19 4.22
N GLY A 425 -50.11 -63.01 4.53
CA GLY A 425 -50.17 -64.47 4.42
C GLY A 425 -50.17 -65.01 2.97
N GLU A 426 -49.80 -64.19 1.99
CA GLU A 426 -49.73 -64.59 0.57
C GLU A 426 -48.57 -65.55 0.25
N ILE A 427 -47.63 -65.74 1.18
CA ILE A 427 -46.51 -66.67 1.04
C ILE A 427 -46.78 -67.90 1.91
N GLU A 428 -46.86 -69.08 1.27
CA GLU A 428 -47.02 -70.36 1.97
C GLU A 428 -45.82 -70.61 2.90
N ALA A 429 -46.10 -71.04 4.14
CA ALA A 429 -45.08 -71.38 5.12
C ALA A 429 -44.17 -72.52 4.64
N GLY A 430 -42.89 -72.45 4.99
CA GLY A 430 -41.87 -73.43 4.58
C GLY A 430 -41.39 -73.31 3.13
N THR A 431 -41.89 -72.33 2.36
CA THR A 431 -41.43 -72.06 0.98
C THR A 431 -39.96 -71.63 0.95
N ASP A 432 -39.21 -72.09 -0.06
CA ASP A 432 -37.82 -71.66 -0.28
C ASP A 432 -37.74 -70.20 -0.79
N ARG A 433 -36.67 -69.49 -0.39
CA ARG A 433 -36.44 -68.07 -0.73
C ARG A 433 -36.49 -67.82 -2.24
N THR A 434 -37.35 -66.90 -2.68
CA THR A 434 -37.47 -66.47 -4.09
C THR A 434 -36.92 -65.07 -4.37
N TRP A 435 -36.63 -64.30 -3.32
CA TRP A 435 -36.02 -62.97 -3.38
C TRP A 435 -34.49 -63.03 -3.21
N LYS A 436 -33.79 -61.93 -3.55
CA LYS A 436 -32.33 -61.90 -3.47
C LYS A 436 -31.85 -62.00 -2.02
N SER A 437 -30.84 -62.85 -1.82
CA SER A 437 -30.12 -62.96 -0.54
C SER A 437 -29.05 -61.90 -0.37
N LYS A 438 -28.56 -61.30 -1.46
CA LYS A 438 -27.42 -60.39 -1.45
C LYS A 438 -27.48 -59.40 -2.62
N VAL A 439 -26.97 -58.20 -2.39
CA VAL A 439 -26.75 -57.12 -3.38
C VAL A 439 -25.27 -56.77 -3.46
N TRP A 440 -24.81 -56.22 -4.59
CA TRP A 440 -23.41 -55.85 -4.81
C TRP A 440 -23.32 -54.37 -5.23
N GLY A 441 -22.37 -53.63 -4.66
CA GLY A 441 -22.06 -52.27 -5.08
C GLY A 441 -20.83 -52.21 -5.99
N GLN A 442 -20.84 -51.31 -6.98
CA GLN A 442 -19.68 -50.99 -7.81
C GLN A 442 -18.93 -49.79 -7.24
N TRP A 443 -17.63 -49.90 -6.99
CA TRP A 443 -16.80 -48.76 -6.59
C TRP A 443 -15.35 -48.98 -7.00
N TYR A 444 -14.65 -47.93 -7.39
CA TYR A 444 -13.19 -47.97 -7.55
C TYR A 444 -12.55 -47.38 -6.30
N ASP A 445 -11.72 -48.17 -5.64
CA ASP A 445 -10.94 -47.69 -4.51
C ASP A 445 -9.60 -47.17 -5.04
N PHE A 446 -9.44 -45.85 -5.08
CA PHE A 446 -8.20 -45.21 -5.52
C PHE A 446 -6.96 -45.66 -4.72
N ARG A 447 -7.15 -46.19 -3.50
CA ARG A 447 -6.06 -46.74 -2.69
C ARG A 447 -5.41 -47.97 -3.30
N ASP A 448 -6.08 -48.65 -4.24
CA ASP A 448 -5.49 -49.78 -4.98
C ASP A 448 -4.31 -49.32 -5.86
N ASP A 449 -4.40 -48.14 -6.48
CA ASP A 449 -3.35 -47.58 -7.35
C ASP A 449 -2.50 -46.51 -6.64
N LYS A 450 -3.07 -45.79 -5.67
CA LYS A 450 -2.46 -44.64 -4.99
C LYS A 450 -2.43 -44.79 -3.48
N GLY A 451 -2.44 -46.03 -2.98
CA GLY A 451 -2.40 -46.33 -1.55
C GLY A 451 -1.16 -45.78 -0.84
N GLU A 452 0.01 -45.77 -1.49
CA GLU A 452 1.23 -45.19 -0.91
C GLU A 452 1.09 -43.67 -0.73
N PHE A 453 0.61 -42.97 -1.75
CA PHE A 453 0.37 -41.52 -1.68
C PHE A 453 -0.74 -41.17 -0.69
N TYR A 454 -1.84 -41.93 -0.66
CA TYR A 454 -2.89 -41.76 0.34
C TYR A 454 -2.37 -41.98 1.75
N GLN A 455 -1.51 -42.99 1.95
CA GLN A 455 -0.85 -43.19 3.22
C GLN A 455 0.05 -42.00 3.55
N GLU A 456 0.79 -41.42 2.61
CA GLU A 456 1.59 -40.20 2.83
C GLU A 456 0.74 -38.99 3.23
N LEU A 457 -0.45 -38.81 2.65
CA LEU A 457 -1.37 -37.72 3.03
C LEU A 457 -2.09 -37.99 4.36
N GLN A 458 -2.53 -39.22 4.60
CA GLN A 458 -3.06 -39.64 5.90
C GLN A 458 -2.04 -39.43 7.00
N LYS A 459 -0.79 -39.70 6.64
CA LYS A 459 0.37 -39.46 7.45
C LYS A 459 0.63 -37.97 7.68
N PHE A 460 0.25 -37.08 6.78
CA PHE A 460 0.31 -35.65 7.03
C PHE A 460 -0.82 -35.17 7.96
N CYS A 461 -2.07 -35.56 7.69
CA CYS A 461 -3.24 -34.88 8.23
C CYS A 461 -3.86 -35.48 9.51
N GLU A 462 -3.79 -36.80 9.74
CA GLU A 462 -4.60 -37.43 10.80
C GLU A 462 -3.94 -37.50 12.17
N GLY A 463 -2.61 -37.56 12.24
CA GLY A 463 -1.89 -37.68 13.50
C GLY A 463 -2.07 -39.03 14.20
N GLY A 464 -1.07 -39.90 14.06
CA GLY A 464 -0.99 -41.14 14.83
C GLY A 464 -0.11 -40.96 16.07
N ALA A 465 -0.71 -41.01 17.27
CA ALA A 465 0.05 -41.17 18.49
C ALA A 465 0.69 -42.58 18.53
N SER A 466 1.97 -42.68 18.18
CA SER A 466 2.84 -43.80 18.54
C SER A 466 4.32 -43.40 18.39
N GLY A 467 4.76 -42.39 19.14
CA GLY A 467 6.16 -41.97 19.19
C GLY A 467 6.32 -40.58 19.81
N LYS A 468 7.56 -40.23 20.22
CA LYS A 468 7.95 -38.97 20.90
C LYS A 468 7.77 -37.65 20.08
N GLY A 469 7.11 -37.67 18.92
CA GLY A 469 6.94 -36.52 18.01
C GLY A 469 5.68 -35.68 18.28
N ASP A 470 5.60 -34.48 17.67
CA ASP A 470 4.48 -33.51 17.81
C ASP A 470 4.09 -32.99 16.42
N LYS A 471 2.88 -33.33 15.96
CA LYS A 471 2.38 -32.99 14.62
C LYS A 471 1.97 -31.52 14.48
N ASP A 472 1.58 -30.90 15.60
CA ASP A 472 1.16 -29.49 15.64
C ASP A 472 2.34 -28.57 15.98
N ALA A 473 3.57 -29.10 16.00
CA ALA A 473 4.76 -28.34 16.37
C ALA A 473 5.00 -27.15 15.43
N GLY A 474 4.68 -27.31 14.14
CA GLY A 474 4.73 -26.23 13.15
C GLY A 474 3.76 -25.10 13.49
N ASP A 475 2.47 -25.42 13.58
CA ASP A 475 1.41 -24.44 13.84
C ASP A 475 1.60 -23.74 15.18
N LYS A 476 1.96 -24.47 16.26
CA LYS A 476 2.27 -23.87 17.57
C LYS A 476 3.37 -22.83 17.47
N LYS A 477 4.42 -23.11 16.68
CA LYS A 477 5.55 -22.18 16.51
C LYS A 477 5.21 -21.01 15.61
N ILE A 478 4.41 -21.23 14.56
CA ILE A 478 3.86 -20.15 13.73
C ILE A 478 2.98 -19.23 14.58
N ASP A 479 2.11 -19.78 15.43
CA ASP A 479 1.24 -19.01 16.32
C ASP A 479 2.01 -18.23 17.38
N GLU A 480 3.06 -18.82 17.97
CA GLU A 480 3.97 -18.11 18.89
C GLU A 480 4.67 -16.94 18.18
N ALA A 481 5.20 -17.16 16.97
CA ALA A 481 5.84 -16.13 16.17
C ALA A 481 4.85 -15.02 15.78
N LYS A 482 3.66 -15.37 15.28
CA LYS A 482 2.60 -14.41 14.93
C LYS A 482 2.17 -13.57 16.12
N LYS A 483 2.01 -14.15 17.32
CA LYS A 483 1.71 -13.36 18.54
C LYS A 483 2.81 -12.38 18.90
N ALA A 484 4.07 -12.78 18.74
CA ALA A 484 5.21 -11.91 19.00
C ALA A 484 5.28 -10.77 17.96
N GLN A 485 5.05 -11.09 16.69
CA GLN A 485 4.90 -10.13 15.60
C GLN A 485 3.76 -9.14 15.90
N GLU A 486 2.53 -9.61 16.10
CA GLU A 486 1.35 -8.79 16.37
C GLU A 486 1.57 -7.83 17.55
N LYS A 487 2.23 -8.29 18.62
CA LYS A 487 2.57 -7.45 19.77
C LYS A 487 3.53 -6.30 19.41
N ALA A 488 4.53 -6.57 18.58
CA ALA A 488 5.46 -5.54 18.11
C ALA A 488 4.77 -4.56 17.14
N GLU A 489 3.95 -5.09 16.23
CA GLU A 489 3.19 -4.30 15.26
C GLU A 489 2.09 -3.44 15.92
N GLU A 490 1.49 -3.90 17.03
CA GLU A 490 0.49 -3.12 17.77
C GLU A 490 1.09 -1.79 18.26
N GLU A 491 2.34 -1.79 18.73
CA GLU A 491 3.03 -0.56 19.13
C GLU A 491 3.33 0.35 17.94
N LEU A 492 3.73 -0.22 16.79
CA LEU A 492 4.00 0.53 15.56
C LEU A 492 2.73 1.11 14.93
N ASN A 493 1.59 0.42 15.04
CA ASN A 493 0.33 0.83 14.42
C ASN A 493 -0.41 1.93 15.20
N LYS A 494 -0.06 2.18 16.46
CA LYS A 494 -0.64 3.28 17.25
C LYS A 494 -0.42 4.62 16.54
N PRO A 495 -1.44 5.48 16.36
CA PRO A 495 -1.26 6.78 15.72
C PRO A 495 -0.18 7.61 16.42
N GLU A 496 0.65 8.30 15.63
CA GLU A 496 1.65 9.22 16.17
C GLU A 496 0.99 10.34 16.98
N GLN A 497 1.59 10.64 18.13
CA GLN A 497 1.18 11.75 18.98
C GLN A 497 2.01 12.99 18.64
N THR A 498 1.35 14.13 18.44
CA THR A 498 2.02 15.38 18.09
C THR A 498 1.22 16.60 18.53
N GLU A 499 1.95 17.70 18.79
CA GLU A 499 1.40 19.04 18.98
C GLU A 499 1.40 19.88 17.70
N ALA A 500 1.92 19.32 16.59
CA ALA A 500 1.96 20.00 15.30
C ALA A 500 0.55 20.38 14.82
N ARG A 501 0.42 21.62 14.34
CA ARG A 501 -0.87 22.15 13.85
C ARG A 501 -1.32 21.40 12.59
N ASN A 502 -2.61 21.44 12.29
CA ASN A 502 -3.16 20.99 11.01
C ASN A 502 -3.38 22.20 10.09
N ILE A 503 -3.35 22.00 8.78
CA ILE A 503 -3.72 23.01 7.79
C ILE A 503 -5.26 23.01 7.64
N PRO A 504 -5.98 24.07 8.04
CA PRO A 504 -7.43 24.13 7.87
C PRO A 504 -7.83 24.18 6.40
N GLU A 505 -9.01 23.65 6.04
CA GLU A 505 -9.50 23.64 4.65
C GLU A 505 -9.52 25.04 4.01
N GLY A 506 -9.90 26.06 4.78
CA GLY A 506 -9.91 27.45 4.31
C GLY A 506 -8.52 28.00 3.96
N ILE A 507 -7.47 27.54 4.65
CA ILE A 507 -6.08 27.89 4.34
C ILE A 507 -5.56 27.04 3.19
N ALA A 508 -5.84 25.74 3.18
CA ALA A 508 -5.47 24.83 2.09
C ALA A 508 -6.03 25.29 0.74
N ALA A 509 -7.28 25.76 0.69
CA ALA A 509 -7.89 26.34 -0.51
C ALA A 509 -7.15 27.59 -1.01
N GLN A 510 -6.56 28.38 -0.11
CA GLN A 510 -5.79 29.57 -0.46
C GLN A 510 -4.37 29.23 -0.96
N LEU A 511 -3.79 28.11 -0.51
CA LEU A 511 -2.51 27.58 -1.02
C LEU A 511 -2.64 27.04 -2.46
N LYS A 512 -3.86 26.79 -2.95
CA LYS A 512 -4.16 26.19 -4.27
C LYS A 512 -3.49 24.82 -4.51
N SER A 513 -3.02 24.16 -3.46
CA SER A 513 -2.48 22.81 -3.51
C SER A 513 -3.57 21.81 -3.13
N GLY A 514 -3.83 20.82 -4.00
CA GLY A 514 -4.59 19.63 -3.59
C GLY A 514 -3.74 18.85 -2.60
N GLY A 515 -4.10 18.88 -1.31
CA GLY A 515 -3.47 18.01 -0.32
C GLY A 515 -3.69 16.54 -0.70
N ALA A 516 -2.79 15.67 -0.28
CA ALA A 516 -3.00 14.23 -0.43
C ALA A 516 -4.34 13.83 0.24
N THR A 517 -5.13 13.01 -0.45
CA THR A 517 -6.43 12.52 0.02
C THR A 517 -6.40 11.00 0.12
N GLY A 518 -7.18 10.43 1.04
CA GLY A 518 -7.25 8.99 1.29
C GLY A 518 -6.52 8.55 2.56
N ASP A 519 -6.70 7.28 2.91
CA ASP A 519 -6.08 6.67 4.07
C ASP A 519 -4.58 6.52 3.88
N VAL A 520 -3.83 6.62 4.98
CA VAL A 520 -2.38 6.39 4.98
C VAL A 520 -2.15 4.87 4.88
N PRO A 521 -1.40 4.37 3.88
CA PRO A 521 -1.06 2.95 3.77
C PRO A 521 -0.36 2.44 5.03
N GLY A 522 -0.54 1.16 5.36
CA GLY A 522 0.12 0.52 6.49
C GLY A 522 1.63 0.40 6.26
N PHE A 523 2.42 0.19 7.33
CA PHE A 523 3.87 0.01 7.16
C PHE A 523 4.21 -1.28 6.40
N SER A 524 3.39 -2.32 6.54
CA SER A 524 3.52 -3.58 5.81
C SER A 524 3.35 -3.41 4.29
N ASP A 525 2.62 -2.38 3.84
CA ASP A 525 2.51 -2.03 2.41
C ASP A 525 3.84 -1.49 1.85
N TYR A 526 4.73 -1.02 2.73
CA TYR A 526 6.09 -0.55 2.39
C TYR A 526 7.16 -1.63 2.58
N PHE A 527 6.80 -2.85 3.01
CA PHE A 527 7.70 -3.99 3.05
C PHE A 527 8.10 -4.37 1.62
N SER A 528 9.33 -4.01 1.22
CA SER A 528 9.98 -4.29 -0.08
C SER A 528 9.09 -4.07 -1.33
N GLY A 529 9.36 -2.99 -2.07
CA GLY A 529 8.69 -2.65 -3.32
C GLY A 529 8.60 -1.15 -3.62
N GLY A 530 9.01 -0.30 -2.68
CA GLY A 530 8.96 1.16 -2.84
C GLY A 530 10.31 1.86 -3.06
N LEU A 531 11.42 1.26 -2.63
CA LEU A 531 12.74 1.90 -2.60
C LEU A 531 13.60 1.60 -3.84
N SER A 532 13.05 1.64 -5.06
CA SER A 532 13.93 1.47 -6.23
C SER A 532 14.78 2.73 -6.45
N LEU A 533 16.02 2.73 -5.95
CA LEU A 533 16.99 3.82 -6.14
C LEU A 533 17.54 3.89 -7.57
N LYS A 534 17.25 2.89 -8.41
CA LYS A 534 17.50 2.92 -9.85
C LYS A 534 16.86 4.16 -10.52
N ASN A 535 15.81 4.72 -9.92
CA ASN A 535 15.18 5.97 -10.37
C ASN A 535 15.93 7.25 -9.94
N LEU A 536 16.78 7.19 -8.91
CA LEU A 536 17.59 8.32 -8.45
C LEU A 536 18.80 8.56 -9.37
N SER A 537 19.41 7.49 -9.90
CA SER A 537 20.57 7.55 -10.81
C SER A 537 20.21 7.89 -12.27
N ALA A 538 18.95 7.68 -12.69
CA ALA A 538 18.50 7.92 -14.05
C ALA A 538 18.31 9.41 -14.44
N GLY A 539 18.39 10.34 -13.47
CA GLY A 539 18.07 11.76 -13.64
C GLY A 539 19.23 12.72 -13.34
N GLY A 540 20.40 12.54 -13.94
CA GLY A 540 21.65 13.24 -13.56
C GLY A 540 21.65 14.77 -13.50
N GLU A 541 20.72 15.49 -14.16
CA GLU A 541 20.61 16.95 -14.06
C GLU A 541 19.57 17.40 -13.00
N HIS A 542 18.47 16.65 -12.85
CA HIS A 542 17.42 16.93 -11.85
C HIS A 542 17.72 16.33 -10.46
N ALA A 543 18.65 15.37 -10.36
CA ALA A 543 19.05 14.78 -9.09
C ALA A 543 19.83 15.76 -8.22
N LEU A 544 20.73 16.56 -8.80
CA LEU A 544 21.45 17.62 -8.08
C LEU A 544 20.49 18.71 -7.60
N ASP A 545 19.55 19.13 -8.45
CA ASP A 545 18.53 20.10 -8.09
C ASP A 545 17.67 19.61 -6.92
N LYS A 546 17.23 18.35 -6.99
CA LYS A 546 16.46 17.72 -5.91
C LYS A 546 17.26 17.60 -4.61
N PHE A 547 18.53 17.23 -4.70
CA PHE A 547 19.43 17.16 -3.56
C PHE A 547 19.64 18.54 -2.92
N LEU A 548 19.79 19.59 -3.73
CA LEU A 548 19.89 20.99 -3.28
C LEU A 548 18.62 21.45 -2.54
N VAL A 549 17.44 21.20 -3.10
CA VAL A 549 16.16 21.55 -2.45
C VAL A 549 15.98 20.77 -1.15
N THR A 550 16.25 19.46 -1.17
CA THR A 550 16.11 18.62 0.03
C THR A 550 17.07 19.11 1.13
N SER A 551 18.33 19.41 0.77
CA SER A 551 19.33 19.95 1.72
C SER A 551 18.91 21.32 2.27
N TYR A 552 18.32 22.16 1.43
CA TYR A 552 17.74 23.44 1.85
C TYR A 552 16.57 23.22 2.81
N ASP A 553 15.64 22.32 2.48
CA ASP A 553 14.45 22.03 3.28
C ASP A 553 14.82 21.52 4.67
N PHE A 554 15.74 20.56 4.77
CA PHE A 554 16.30 20.08 6.05
C PHE A 554 16.94 21.17 6.89
N GLY A 555 17.55 22.13 6.21
CA GLY A 555 18.17 23.27 6.86
C GLY A 555 17.17 24.36 7.28
N MET A 556 15.93 24.34 6.82
CA MET A 556 14.94 25.41 7.07
C MET A 556 13.72 24.95 7.86
N PHE A 557 13.41 23.66 7.83
CA PHE A 557 12.17 23.11 8.36
C PHE A 557 12.44 22.06 9.44
N SER A 558 11.48 21.98 10.36
CA SER A 558 11.48 21.05 11.48
C SER A 558 11.01 19.65 11.09
N SER A 559 11.61 18.66 11.73
CA SER A 559 11.28 17.23 11.68
C SER A 559 10.55 16.79 12.95
N ARG A 560 10.04 15.56 12.97
CA ARG A 560 9.47 14.92 14.17
C ARG A 560 10.37 14.97 15.41
N VAL A 561 11.68 14.99 15.22
CA VAL A 561 12.70 14.94 16.28
C VAL A 561 13.34 16.30 16.58
N THR A 562 12.89 17.37 15.92
CA THR A 562 13.30 18.73 16.26
C THR A 562 12.89 19.06 17.70
N GLY A 563 13.83 19.61 18.48
CA GLY A 563 13.68 19.88 19.91
C GLY A 563 13.89 18.66 20.82
N VAL A 564 14.06 17.46 20.27
CA VAL A 564 14.44 16.27 21.04
C VAL A 564 15.95 16.32 21.30
N LYS A 565 16.33 16.21 22.57
CA LYS A 565 17.73 16.22 23.00
C LYS A 565 18.29 14.81 22.87
N SER A 566 19.34 14.63 22.08
CA SER A 566 20.10 13.38 22.11
C SER A 566 20.62 13.11 23.53
N PRO A 567 20.56 11.87 24.04
CA PRO A 567 21.13 11.53 25.32
C PRO A 567 22.63 11.89 25.35
N LYS A 568 23.06 12.53 26.44
CA LYS A 568 24.48 12.86 26.64
C LYS A 568 25.28 11.56 26.74
N LYS A 569 26.03 11.20 25.69
CA LYS A 569 27.13 10.23 25.85
C LYS A 569 28.12 10.78 26.88
N ASN A 570 28.43 9.99 27.89
CA ASN A 570 29.51 10.24 28.84
C ASN A 570 30.86 10.11 28.10
N SER A 571 31.21 11.08 27.25
CA SER A 571 32.58 11.18 26.75
C SER A 571 33.47 11.59 27.92
N LEU A 572 34.28 10.63 28.37
CA LEU A 572 35.44 10.86 29.23
C LEU A 572 36.50 11.67 28.46
N GLU A 573 36.22 12.94 28.21
CA GLU A 573 37.25 13.91 27.83
C GLU A 573 37.51 14.86 29.00
N THR A 574 38.43 14.43 29.85
CA THR A 574 39.19 15.32 30.73
C THR A 574 39.95 16.36 29.92
N ASN A 575 39.50 17.61 29.91
CA ASN A 575 40.20 18.76 30.55
C ASN A 575 39.80 20.12 29.96
N MET A 576 39.28 20.97 30.85
CA MET A 576 39.41 22.44 30.91
C MET A 576 39.27 23.25 29.60
N THR A 577 38.09 23.85 29.36
CA THR A 577 37.78 25.28 29.59
C THR A 577 36.42 25.62 28.98
N GLU A 578 35.70 26.51 29.68
CA GLU A 578 34.43 27.14 29.31
C GLU A 578 33.17 26.24 29.30
N GLU A 579 32.36 26.41 30.35
CA GLU A 579 30.93 26.15 30.37
C GLU A 579 30.24 26.93 29.24
N LYS A 580 30.26 26.40 28.01
CA LYS A 580 29.24 26.76 27.03
C LYS A 580 27.99 25.97 27.40
N LYS A 581 26.90 26.70 27.65
CA LYS A 581 25.55 26.13 27.71
C LYS A 581 25.34 25.21 26.51
N ASP A 582 25.28 23.91 26.75
CA ASP A 582 24.81 22.87 25.81
C ASP A 582 23.29 23.00 25.57
N SER A 583 22.82 24.17 25.17
CA SER A 583 21.50 24.37 24.57
C SER A 583 21.72 24.78 23.13
N LYS A 584 22.19 23.85 22.29
CA LYS A 584 22.03 24.02 20.85
C LYS A 584 20.55 23.75 20.57
N GLU A 585 19.78 24.83 20.56
CA GLU A 585 18.46 24.85 19.93
C GLU A 585 18.63 24.47 18.44
N ASP A 586 17.65 23.80 17.84
CA ASP A 586 17.71 23.47 16.40
C ASP A 586 17.54 24.76 15.60
N ILE A 587 18.59 25.14 14.87
CA ILE A 587 18.73 26.45 14.20
C ILE A 587 18.68 26.25 12.68
N SER A 588 17.95 27.12 11.98
CA SER A 588 17.88 27.14 10.53
C SER A 588 19.21 27.55 9.87
N LEU A 589 19.36 27.32 8.57
CA LEU A 589 20.52 27.78 7.76
C LEU A 589 20.70 29.31 7.77
N THR A 590 19.65 30.05 8.12
CA THR A 590 19.64 31.51 8.27
C THR A 590 19.96 31.97 9.70
N GLY A 591 20.10 31.06 10.66
CA GLY A 591 20.49 31.36 12.03
C GLY A 591 19.33 31.63 12.98
N TYR A 592 18.09 31.27 12.63
CA TYR A 592 16.91 31.41 13.48
C TYR A 592 16.55 30.09 14.14
N GLU A 593 16.15 30.14 15.42
CA GLU A 593 15.64 28.97 16.14
C GLU A 593 14.32 28.49 15.53
N MET A 594 14.25 27.20 15.21
CA MET A 594 13.00 26.57 14.76
C MET A 594 12.05 26.47 15.95
N SER A 595 10.84 27.03 15.82
CA SER A 595 9.89 27.10 16.93
C SER A 595 8.43 27.16 16.46
N PRO A 596 7.44 26.83 17.31
CA PRO A 596 6.02 26.95 16.98
C PRO A 596 5.54 28.37 16.62
N ASP A 597 6.34 29.40 16.96
CA ASP A 597 6.04 30.81 16.69
C ASP A 597 6.47 31.24 15.27
N ILE A 598 7.42 30.50 14.67
CA ILE A 598 7.94 30.75 13.32
C ILE A 598 7.45 29.66 12.35
N ASN A 599 7.54 28.40 12.76
CA ASN A 599 7.19 27.21 12.00
C ASN A 599 5.73 26.82 12.29
N TYR A 600 4.88 26.84 11.26
CA TYR A 600 3.45 26.61 11.43
C TYR A 600 3.15 25.15 11.83
N LEU A 601 3.77 24.20 11.12
CA LEU A 601 3.67 22.76 11.37
C LEU A 601 4.85 22.24 12.20
N TYR A 602 5.37 23.06 13.13
CA TYR A 602 6.56 22.71 13.92
C TYR A 602 6.51 21.27 14.44
N GLY A 603 7.54 20.48 14.11
CA GLY A 603 7.61 19.05 14.43
C GLY A 603 6.99 18.09 13.40
N ALA A 604 6.53 18.58 12.25
CA ALA A 604 5.91 17.78 11.18
C ALA A 604 6.15 18.36 9.76
N GLU A 605 7.08 19.30 9.58
CA GLU A 605 7.24 20.02 8.31
C GLU A 605 7.92 19.16 7.24
N LEU A 606 9.00 18.45 7.57
CA LEU A 606 9.64 17.51 6.64
C LEU A 606 8.70 16.35 6.27
N GLU A 607 7.87 15.92 7.21
CA GLU A 607 6.86 14.90 7.00
C GLU A 607 5.72 15.41 6.12
N TYR A 608 5.38 16.70 6.19
CA TYR A 608 4.47 17.33 5.23
C TYR A 608 5.05 17.37 3.82
N LEU A 609 6.36 17.62 3.67
CA LEU A 609 7.03 17.56 2.36
C LEU A 609 6.90 16.16 1.73
N LEU A 610 6.99 15.09 2.54
CA LEU A 610 6.83 13.71 2.07
C LEU A 610 5.36 13.33 1.85
N GLY A 611 4.51 13.59 2.84
CA GLY A 611 3.13 13.12 2.90
C GLY A 611 2.14 13.97 2.11
N GLY A 612 2.24 15.29 2.24
CA GLY A 612 1.37 16.27 1.60
C GLY A 612 -0.06 16.32 2.15
N TYR A 613 -0.35 15.69 3.29
CA TYR A 613 -1.66 15.76 3.94
C TYR A 613 -1.81 17.08 4.70
N ASN A 614 -3.05 17.58 4.78
CA ASN A 614 -3.35 18.74 5.63
C ASN A 614 -3.35 18.39 7.13
N ASN A 615 -3.45 17.10 7.46
CA ASN A 615 -3.38 16.60 8.83
C ASN A 615 -1.94 16.16 9.15
N SER A 616 -1.37 16.72 10.22
CA SER A 616 0.03 16.46 10.60
C SER A 616 0.23 15.05 11.13
N VAL A 617 -0.75 14.47 11.85
CA VAL A 617 -0.70 13.06 12.28
C VAL A 617 -0.63 12.13 11.07
N SER A 618 -1.37 12.42 10.00
CA SER A 618 -1.29 11.63 8.75
C SER A 618 0.08 11.70 8.09
N ASN A 619 0.74 12.87 8.10
CA ASN A 619 2.10 13.04 7.58
C ASN A 619 3.13 12.26 8.41
N LEU A 620 3.04 12.34 9.74
CA LEU A 620 3.91 11.60 10.66
C LEU A 620 3.72 10.10 10.51
N ASN A 621 2.46 9.62 10.49
CA ASN A 621 2.14 8.21 10.28
C ASN A 621 2.67 7.70 8.94
N LYS A 622 2.56 8.48 7.86
CA LYS A 622 3.11 8.09 6.56
C LYS A 622 4.63 7.95 6.60
N SER A 623 5.30 8.91 7.22
CA SER A 623 6.77 8.91 7.35
C SER A 623 7.24 7.72 8.18
N ARG A 624 6.62 7.49 9.34
CA ARG A 624 6.82 6.28 10.15
C ARG A 624 6.59 5.02 9.34
N ASN A 625 5.44 4.89 8.68
CA ASN A 625 5.07 3.65 7.99
C ASN A 625 6.06 3.29 6.89
N ILE A 626 6.57 4.30 6.17
CA ILE A 626 7.62 4.08 5.17
C ILE A 626 8.93 3.65 5.86
N ILE A 627 9.38 4.39 6.89
CA ILE A 627 10.63 4.07 7.61
C ILE A 627 10.58 2.66 8.21
N CYS A 628 9.49 2.32 8.91
CA CYS A 628 9.32 1.01 9.53
C CYS A 628 9.23 -0.11 8.49
N GLY A 629 8.55 0.06 7.35
CA GLY A 629 8.52 -0.97 6.31
C GLY A 629 9.91 -1.25 5.70
N VAL A 630 10.73 -0.21 5.56
CA VAL A 630 12.12 -0.32 5.11
C VAL A 630 12.97 -1.02 6.17
N ARG A 631 12.88 -0.59 7.44
CA ARG A 631 13.57 -1.23 8.56
C ARG A 631 13.18 -2.68 8.74
N GLU A 632 11.91 -3.03 8.59
CA GLU A 632 11.44 -4.40 8.70
C GLU A 632 12.02 -5.29 7.60
N THR A 633 12.16 -4.75 6.38
CA THR A 633 12.83 -5.46 5.29
C THR A 633 14.31 -5.69 5.59
N MET A 634 15.02 -4.65 6.06
CA MET A 634 16.45 -4.74 6.45
C MET A 634 16.66 -5.68 7.65
N ASN A 635 15.79 -5.63 8.64
CA ASN A 635 15.87 -6.50 9.81
C ASN A 635 15.51 -7.96 9.42
N PHE A 636 14.61 -8.18 8.46
CA PHE A 636 14.39 -9.52 7.91
C PHE A 636 15.64 -10.02 7.17
N ALA A 637 16.32 -9.17 6.39
CA ALA A 637 17.61 -9.51 5.78
C ALA A 637 18.67 -9.83 6.85
N ALA A 638 18.74 -9.04 7.92
CA ALA A 638 19.65 -9.24 9.04
C ALA A 638 19.46 -10.60 9.73
N SER A 639 18.24 -11.17 9.72
CA SER A 639 18.00 -12.51 10.25
C SER A 639 18.74 -13.64 9.50
N TYR A 640 19.20 -13.38 8.27
CA TYR A 640 20.10 -14.27 7.53
C TYR A 640 21.58 -13.89 7.72
N ALA A 641 21.88 -12.59 7.80
CA ALA A 641 23.25 -12.09 7.91
C ALA A 641 23.87 -12.35 9.31
N ILE A 642 23.09 -12.20 10.39
CA ILE A 642 23.56 -12.48 11.75
C ILE A 642 23.53 -13.99 11.96
N THR A 643 24.73 -14.59 12.01
CA THR A 643 24.89 -16.06 12.03
C THR A 643 24.16 -16.70 13.20
N GLU A 644 24.26 -16.12 14.39
CA GLU A 644 23.63 -16.61 15.61
C GLU A 644 22.10 -16.61 15.53
N ILE A 645 21.51 -15.56 14.94
CA ILE A 645 20.07 -15.46 14.71
C ILE A 645 19.62 -16.48 13.66
N ASN A 646 20.35 -16.56 12.54
CA ASN A 646 20.06 -17.49 11.46
C ASN A 646 20.08 -18.94 11.96
N GLU A 647 21.13 -19.33 12.70
CA GLU A 647 21.26 -20.65 13.32
C GLU A 647 20.14 -20.93 14.33
N ALA A 648 19.79 -19.97 15.19
CA ALA A 648 18.71 -20.14 16.16
C ALA A 648 17.34 -20.35 15.49
N ILE A 649 17.01 -19.53 14.48
CA ILE A 649 15.75 -19.68 13.74
C ILE A 649 15.72 -21.02 13.00
N CYS A 650 16.81 -21.39 12.33
CA CYS A 650 16.91 -22.69 11.64
C CYS A 650 16.76 -23.85 12.62
N ALA A 651 17.38 -23.79 13.80
CA ALA A 651 17.25 -24.83 14.82
C ALA A 651 15.80 -25.01 15.31
N VAL A 652 15.06 -23.91 15.51
CA VAL A 652 13.63 -23.99 15.89
C VAL A 652 12.79 -24.57 14.75
N ALA A 653 13.01 -24.11 13.52
CA ALA A 653 12.31 -24.60 12.33
C ALA A 653 12.60 -26.09 12.07
N ASP A 654 13.87 -26.50 12.18
CA ASP A 654 14.31 -27.88 12.03
C ASP A 654 13.75 -28.77 13.13
N THR A 655 13.65 -28.26 14.36
CA THR A 655 13.04 -28.98 15.48
C THR A 655 11.55 -29.20 15.23
N ALA A 656 10.82 -28.18 14.77
CA ALA A 656 9.41 -28.30 14.42
C ALA A 656 9.21 -29.30 13.26
N ALA A 657 9.99 -29.17 12.19
CA ALA A 657 9.97 -30.06 11.05
C ALA A 657 10.33 -31.51 11.44
N THR A 658 11.33 -31.69 12.29
CA THR A 658 11.73 -33.01 12.83
C THR A 658 10.67 -33.58 13.74
N ALA A 659 10.02 -32.78 14.59
CA ALA A 659 8.93 -33.23 15.44
C ALA A 659 7.74 -33.73 14.61
N VAL A 660 7.43 -33.03 13.52
CA VAL A 660 6.43 -33.43 12.53
C VAL A 660 6.87 -34.70 11.81
N ALA A 661 8.11 -34.80 11.33
CA ALA A 661 8.64 -35.99 10.67
C ALA A 661 8.74 -37.22 11.60
N ALA A 662 9.09 -37.03 12.87
CA ALA A 662 9.29 -38.07 13.88
C ALA A 662 8.00 -38.76 14.35
N THR A 663 6.84 -38.23 13.95
CA THR A 663 5.57 -38.96 14.02
C THR A 663 5.58 -40.21 13.11
N GLY A 664 6.56 -40.34 12.20
CA GLY A 664 6.63 -41.34 11.12
C GLY A 664 5.68 -41.02 9.97
N VAL A 665 4.91 -39.95 10.13
CA VAL A 665 3.62 -39.66 9.51
C VAL A 665 3.84 -38.28 8.81
N GLY A 666 4.38 -37.25 9.46
CA GLY A 666 4.66 -35.95 8.82
C GLY A 666 5.91 -35.79 7.92
N ALA A 667 6.55 -36.87 7.44
CA ALA A 667 7.85 -36.76 6.76
C ALA A 667 7.80 -36.05 5.38
N ALA A 668 6.73 -36.24 4.60
CA ALA A 668 6.60 -35.69 3.25
C ALA A 668 6.45 -34.16 3.21
N VAL A 669 5.99 -33.55 4.31
CA VAL A 669 5.66 -32.12 4.41
C VAL A 669 6.57 -31.35 5.36
N ALA A 670 7.48 -32.03 6.06
CA ALA A 670 8.42 -31.41 6.98
C ALA A 670 9.16 -30.19 6.35
N PRO A 671 9.48 -30.18 5.05
CA PRO A 671 9.99 -28.98 4.38
C PRO A 671 9.03 -27.77 4.33
N LEU A 672 7.73 -27.97 4.08
CA LEU A 672 6.72 -26.89 4.13
C LEU A 672 6.59 -26.33 5.55
N VAL A 673 6.62 -27.20 6.56
CA VAL A 673 6.61 -26.78 7.96
C VAL A 673 7.87 -25.97 8.28
N ARG A 674 9.05 -26.47 7.89
CA ARG A 674 10.34 -25.79 8.10
C ARG A 674 10.31 -24.38 7.51
N ILE A 675 9.90 -24.24 6.25
CA ILE A 675 9.94 -22.95 5.54
C ILE A 675 8.93 -21.94 6.10
N SER A 676 7.74 -22.40 6.49
CA SER A 676 6.71 -21.53 7.08
C SER A 676 7.04 -21.11 8.51
N VAL A 677 7.57 -22.01 9.35
CA VAL A 677 8.04 -21.68 10.70
C VAL A 677 9.22 -20.70 10.63
N SER A 678 10.20 -20.97 9.76
CA SER A 678 11.33 -20.08 9.49
C SER A 678 10.86 -18.68 9.06
N GLY A 679 9.93 -18.61 8.10
CA GLY A 679 9.41 -17.34 7.61
C GLY A 679 8.67 -16.54 8.69
N ALA A 680 7.84 -17.22 9.49
CA ALA A 680 7.11 -16.59 10.59
C ALA A 680 8.06 -16.06 11.69
N LEU A 681 9.08 -16.84 12.06
CA LEU A 681 10.08 -16.42 13.06
C LEU A 681 10.92 -15.23 12.57
N ARG A 682 11.33 -15.22 11.30
CA ARG A 682 12.08 -14.10 10.71
C ARG A 682 11.26 -12.82 10.63
N LEU A 683 9.97 -12.93 10.30
CA LEU A 683 9.07 -11.80 10.30
C LEU A 683 8.85 -11.28 11.73
N ALA A 684 8.61 -12.16 12.69
CA ALA A 684 8.49 -11.78 14.10
C ALA A 684 9.76 -11.10 14.64
N PHE A 685 10.95 -11.64 14.34
CA PHE A 685 12.23 -11.01 14.63
C PHE A 685 12.31 -9.61 14.01
N ALA A 686 12.01 -9.49 12.72
CA ALA A 686 12.07 -8.23 12.00
C ALA A 686 11.12 -7.18 12.59
N SER A 687 9.89 -7.55 12.95
CA SER A 687 8.91 -6.63 13.53
C SER A 687 9.31 -6.19 14.95
N ILE A 688 9.82 -7.12 15.79
CA ILE A 688 10.35 -6.78 17.15
C ILE A 688 11.50 -5.78 17.03
N GLU A 689 12.45 -6.07 16.15
CA GLU A 689 13.63 -5.23 15.97
C GLU A 689 13.26 -3.87 15.37
N THR A 690 12.29 -3.83 14.46
CA THR A 690 11.78 -2.59 13.86
C THR A 690 11.05 -1.72 14.87
N ALA A 691 10.30 -2.32 15.80
CA ALA A 691 9.66 -1.59 16.88
C ALA A 691 10.69 -0.94 17.81
N ALA A 692 11.80 -1.63 18.11
CA ALA A 692 12.91 -1.07 18.87
C ALA A 692 13.62 0.05 18.08
N ASP A 693 13.94 -0.17 16.80
CA ASP A 693 14.54 0.84 15.91
C ASP A 693 13.70 2.12 15.87
N TRP A 694 12.37 2.01 15.77
CA TRP A 694 11.49 3.17 15.75
C TRP A 694 11.53 3.97 17.06
N MET A 695 11.76 3.33 18.21
CA MET A 695 11.91 4.02 19.49
C MET A 695 13.21 4.81 19.54
N GLU A 696 14.34 4.21 19.15
CA GLU A 696 15.64 4.88 19.05
C GLU A 696 15.58 6.10 18.10
N LEU A 697 14.96 5.93 16.92
CA LEU A 697 14.81 7.02 15.95
C LEU A 697 13.99 8.20 16.52
N LYS A 698 12.94 7.93 17.31
CA LYS A 698 12.15 8.98 17.97
C LYS A 698 12.92 9.71 19.07
N GLU A 699 13.90 9.06 19.69
CA GLU A 699 14.80 9.65 20.68
C GLU A 699 15.97 10.40 20.03
N ARG A 700 15.97 10.50 18.69
CA ARG A 700 17.01 11.12 17.86
C ARG A 700 18.35 10.37 17.95
N ASP A 701 18.30 9.08 18.28
CA ASP A 701 19.45 8.19 18.25
C ASP A 701 19.63 7.56 16.87
N LYS A 702 20.81 6.97 16.67
CA LYS A 702 21.20 6.35 15.40
C LYS A 702 20.83 4.88 15.41
N VAL A 703 20.26 4.41 14.30
CA VAL A 703 20.01 2.99 14.07
C VAL A 703 20.97 2.48 13.01
N THR A 704 21.68 1.39 13.31
CA THR A 704 22.59 0.73 12.37
C THR A 704 21.89 0.40 11.06
N PHE A 705 22.48 0.83 9.94
CA PHE A 705 21.86 0.71 8.62
C PHE A 705 21.59 -0.76 8.26
N MET A 706 22.64 -1.57 8.11
CA MET A 706 22.57 -3.02 7.93
C MET A 706 23.15 -3.71 9.16
N LYS A 707 22.37 -4.62 9.76
CA LYS A 707 22.77 -5.35 10.96
C LYS A 707 23.37 -6.69 10.57
N THR A 708 24.60 -6.93 11.00
CA THR A 708 25.36 -8.13 10.63
C THR A 708 25.92 -8.86 11.86
N GLU A 709 25.92 -8.21 13.02
CA GLU A 709 26.39 -8.78 14.29
C GLU A 709 25.32 -8.61 15.38
N MET A 710 25.41 -9.41 16.44
CA MET A 710 24.45 -9.41 17.55
C MET A 710 24.42 -8.07 18.30
N GLU A 711 25.55 -7.39 18.37
CA GLU A 711 25.71 -6.08 19.01
C GLU A 711 25.01 -4.93 18.26
N ASP A 712 24.50 -5.19 17.05
CA ASP A 712 23.76 -4.23 16.23
C ASP A 712 22.26 -4.18 16.57
N LEU A 713 21.79 -5.10 17.43
CA LEU A 713 20.39 -5.28 17.78
C LEU A 713 19.94 -4.35 18.91
N ASN A 714 18.73 -3.80 18.77
CA ASN A 714 18.06 -2.95 19.74
C ASN A 714 16.92 -3.69 20.48
N GLY A 715 16.26 -4.66 19.83
CA GLY A 715 15.11 -5.42 20.34
C GLY A 715 15.45 -6.60 21.24
N ILE A 716 16.53 -6.50 22.02
CA ILE A 716 17.20 -7.62 22.70
C ILE A 716 16.22 -8.49 23.51
N ASP A 717 15.44 -7.91 24.43
CA ASP A 717 14.56 -8.66 25.33
C ASP A 717 13.47 -9.46 24.57
N GLY A 718 12.93 -8.87 23.50
CA GLY A 718 11.91 -9.50 22.68
C GLY A 718 12.48 -10.67 21.87
N ILE A 719 13.66 -10.49 21.29
CA ILE A 719 14.36 -11.51 20.50
C ILE A 719 14.84 -12.67 21.39
N ALA A 720 15.45 -12.35 22.53
CA ALA A 720 15.88 -13.34 23.51
C ALA A 720 14.70 -14.18 24.01
N SER A 721 13.53 -13.56 24.23
CA SER A 721 12.31 -14.27 24.59
C SER A 721 11.78 -15.19 23.49
N LEU A 722 11.87 -14.78 22.22
CA LEU A 722 11.38 -15.51 21.06
C LEU A 722 12.27 -16.71 20.69
N LEU A 723 13.59 -16.52 20.71
CA LEU A 723 14.57 -17.49 20.22
C LEU A 723 15.33 -18.23 21.34
N HIS A 724 15.17 -17.81 22.60
CA HIS A 724 15.84 -18.38 23.78
C HIS A 724 17.39 -18.32 23.70
N ILE A 725 17.91 -17.18 23.22
CA ILE A 725 19.35 -16.91 23.09
C ILE A 725 19.76 -15.75 24.01
N ASP A 726 21.00 -15.81 24.50
CA ASP A 726 21.61 -14.69 25.23
C ASP A 726 22.25 -13.73 24.20
N ILE A 727 21.91 -12.45 24.29
CA ILE A 727 22.40 -11.41 23.37
C ILE A 727 23.31 -10.46 24.16
N PRO A 728 24.55 -10.22 23.71
CA PRO A 728 25.46 -9.27 24.35
C PRO A 728 24.93 -7.82 24.27
N GLU A 729 25.40 -6.95 25.17
CA GLU A 729 25.10 -5.52 25.12
C GLU A 729 25.65 -4.87 23.83
N SER A 730 24.93 -3.89 23.30
CA SER A 730 25.19 -3.26 22.01
C SER A 730 26.53 -2.52 21.94
N SER A 731 27.08 -2.40 20.73
CA SER A 731 28.35 -1.70 20.45
C SER A 731 28.11 -0.30 19.87
N GLU A 732 29.05 0.63 20.11
CA GLU A 732 28.82 2.07 19.86
C GLU A 732 29.34 2.65 18.53
N ASP A 733 29.93 1.87 17.62
CA ASP A 733 30.67 2.44 16.47
C ASP A 733 30.44 1.69 15.14
N LYS A 734 29.22 1.78 14.59
CA LYS A 734 28.94 1.40 13.19
C LYS A 734 28.17 2.49 12.44
N PHE A 735 28.18 2.40 11.11
CA PHE A 735 27.39 3.27 10.26
C PHE A 735 25.90 3.11 10.57
N GLY A 736 25.29 4.18 11.06
CA GLY A 736 23.89 4.21 11.47
C GLY A 736 23.24 5.50 11.02
N LEU A 737 21.97 5.39 10.67
CA LEU A 737 21.13 6.48 10.19
C LEU A 737 20.26 7.01 11.33
N THR A 738 20.18 8.33 11.43
CA THR A 738 19.20 9.02 12.27
C THR A 738 17.84 9.10 11.57
N TYR A 739 16.80 9.51 12.29
CA TYR A 739 15.49 9.80 11.71
C TYR A 739 15.57 10.80 10.55
N GLU A 740 16.42 11.83 10.69
CA GLU A 740 16.60 12.88 9.71
C GLU A 740 17.30 12.34 8.44
N ASP A 741 18.26 11.43 8.59
CA ASP A 741 18.91 10.77 7.45
C ASP A 741 17.91 9.91 6.66
N TYR A 742 17.04 9.15 7.35
CA TYR A 742 15.96 8.42 6.69
C TYR A 742 15.03 9.37 5.93
N MET A 743 14.54 10.44 6.57
CA MET A 743 13.66 11.41 5.92
C MET A 743 14.30 12.04 4.69
N PHE A 744 15.62 12.28 4.70
CA PHE A 744 16.33 12.85 3.56
C PHE A 744 16.28 11.91 2.36
N VAL A 745 16.62 10.64 2.59
CA VAL A 745 16.57 9.60 1.56
C VAL A 745 15.15 9.45 1.03
N LEU A 746 14.14 9.45 1.92
CA LEU A 746 12.74 9.32 1.52
C LEU A 746 12.25 10.49 0.66
N LEU A 747 12.62 11.74 0.97
CA LEU A 747 12.30 12.90 0.13
C LEU A 747 12.98 12.81 -1.24
N CYS A 748 14.24 12.34 -1.27
CA CYS A 748 14.98 12.11 -2.50
C CYS A 748 14.37 11.02 -3.38
N ILE A 749 13.70 10.01 -2.82
CA ILE A 749 13.15 8.89 -3.59
C ILE A 749 11.67 9.09 -3.91
N PHE A 750 10.84 9.39 -2.91
CA PHE A 750 9.37 9.27 -3.01
C PHE A 750 8.63 10.55 -3.43
N THR A 751 9.29 11.70 -3.46
CA THR A 751 8.63 12.97 -3.82
C THR A 751 9.16 13.46 -5.16
N ASP A 752 8.29 13.73 -6.14
CA ASP A 752 8.76 14.32 -7.40
C ASP A 752 9.27 15.76 -7.16
N SER A 753 10.24 16.23 -7.96
CA SER A 753 10.91 17.52 -7.72
C SER A 753 9.94 18.72 -7.74
N ASN A 754 8.90 18.68 -8.57
CA ASN A 754 7.92 19.75 -8.69
C ASN A 754 6.98 19.80 -7.48
N THR A 755 6.55 18.63 -7.01
CA THR A 755 5.74 18.46 -5.81
C THR A 755 6.54 18.87 -4.58
N LEU A 756 7.81 18.46 -4.47
CA LEU A 756 8.69 18.87 -3.37
C LEU A 756 8.79 20.41 -3.34
N THR A 757 9.19 21.02 -4.45
CA THR A 757 9.31 22.49 -4.58
C THR A 757 8.01 23.22 -4.29
N SER A 758 6.87 22.69 -4.75
CA SER A 758 5.55 23.26 -4.46
C SER A 758 5.19 23.16 -2.97
N ARG A 759 5.55 22.07 -2.30
CA ARG A 759 5.30 21.89 -0.86
C ARG A 759 6.26 22.74 -0.03
N THR A 760 7.52 22.91 -0.45
CA THR A 760 8.46 23.90 0.10
C THR A 760 7.86 25.31 0.04
N ALA A 761 7.29 25.70 -1.11
CA ALA A 761 6.62 26.99 -1.26
C ALA A 761 5.40 27.14 -0.33
N ASN A 762 4.65 26.06 -0.10
CA ASN A 762 3.55 26.05 0.85
C ASN A 762 4.04 26.27 2.29
N LEU A 763 5.07 25.55 2.73
CA LEU A 763 5.64 25.72 4.07
C LEU A 763 6.19 27.13 4.28
N ILE A 764 6.93 27.67 3.30
CA ILE A 764 7.39 29.07 3.34
C ILE A 764 6.20 30.01 3.50
N THR A 765 5.12 29.80 2.73
CA THR A 765 3.90 30.60 2.84
C THR A 765 3.30 30.53 4.25
N LEU A 766 3.13 29.32 4.79
CA LEU A 766 2.56 29.11 6.13
C LEU A 766 3.41 29.77 7.21
N ASN A 767 4.73 29.56 7.18
CA ASN A 767 5.65 30.04 8.19
C ASN A 767 5.85 31.55 8.14
N MET A 768 5.88 32.15 6.94
CA MET A 768 5.90 33.60 6.77
C MET A 768 4.68 34.27 7.42
N ASN A 769 3.50 33.66 7.27
CA ASN A 769 2.29 34.17 7.92
C ASN A 769 2.32 33.94 9.43
N GLN A 770 2.80 32.77 9.88
CA GLN A 770 2.96 32.46 11.29
C GLN A 770 3.91 33.43 12.01
N ALA A 771 5.07 33.71 11.41
CA ALA A 771 6.05 34.65 11.92
C ALA A 771 5.52 36.09 11.97
N LYS A 772 4.73 36.52 10.97
CA LYS A 772 4.06 37.84 10.98
C LYS A 772 3.06 37.98 12.13
N HIS A 773 2.33 36.91 12.44
CA HIS A 773 1.33 36.87 13.51
C HIS A 773 1.89 36.47 14.89
N LYS A 774 3.22 36.26 15.01
CA LYS A 774 3.93 35.91 16.24
C LYS A 774 3.27 34.77 17.02
N GLY A 775 2.97 33.67 16.34
CA GLY A 775 2.33 32.52 17.02
C GLY A 775 0.80 32.56 17.07
N GLY A 776 0.16 33.69 16.76
CA GLY A 776 -1.29 33.89 16.88
C GLY A 776 -2.14 33.16 15.82
N GLU A 777 -3.45 33.05 16.06
CA GLU A 777 -4.40 32.46 15.11
C GLU A 777 -4.72 33.42 13.95
N TRP A 778 -4.75 32.88 12.73
CA TRP A 778 -5.10 33.61 11.51
C TRP A 778 -5.93 32.74 10.57
N SER A 779 -6.83 33.36 9.80
CA SER A 779 -7.80 32.68 8.91
C SER A 779 -7.62 33.02 7.42
N SER A 780 -6.70 33.93 7.10
CA SER A 780 -6.35 34.31 5.74
C SER A 780 -4.85 34.50 5.58
N LEU A 781 -4.33 34.13 4.40
CA LEU A 781 -2.92 34.33 4.06
C LEU A 781 -2.69 35.78 3.61
N ASP A 782 -1.94 36.55 4.40
CA ASP A 782 -1.49 37.90 4.07
C ASP A 782 -0.31 37.87 3.09
N PHE A 783 0.63 36.96 3.33
CA PHE A 783 1.71 36.64 2.40
C PHE A 783 1.35 35.41 1.57
N LYS A 784 1.59 35.46 0.25
CA LYS A 784 1.42 34.30 -0.64
C LYS A 784 2.56 34.18 -1.63
N MET A 785 3.09 32.97 -1.80
CA MET A 785 4.16 32.73 -2.79
C MET A 785 3.75 33.08 -4.21
N GLN A 786 2.48 32.89 -4.60
CA GLN A 786 1.99 33.28 -5.93
C GLN A 786 2.09 34.79 -6.22
N ASP A 787 1.98 35.63 -5.19
CA ASP A 787 1.93 37.10 -5.33
C ASP A 787 3.33 37.73 -5.28
N THR A 788 4.36 36.90 -5.07
CA THR A 788 5.77 37.30 -5.11
C THR A 788 6.17 37.79 -6.50
N VAL A 789 7.14 38.70 -6.53
CA VAL A 789 7.63 39.34 -7.74
C VAL A 789 9.14 39.26 -7.71
N THR A 790 9.69 38.42 -8.58
CA THR A 790 11.14 38.21 -8.69
C THR A 790 11.75 38.96 -9.86
N ALA A 791 10.93 39.36 -10.84
CA ALA A 791 11.36 40.19 -11.95
C ALA A 791 10.30 41.24 -12.33
N VAL A 792 10.78 42.41 -12.73
CA VAL A 792 9.97 43.55 -13.14
C VAL A 792 10.42 44.07 -14.50
N LYS A 793 9.46 44.48 -15.31
CA LYS A 793 9.67 45.22 -16.54
C LYS A 793 9.45 46.70 -16.27
N ALA A 794 10.52 47.42 -16.00
CA ALA A 794 10.48 48.86 -15.81
C ALA A 794 10.42 49.55 -17.17
N THR A 795 9.56 50.56 -17.31
CA THR A 795 9.33 51.29 -18.56
C THR A 795 9.39 52.78 -18.30
N CYS A 796 10.21 53.48 -19.07
CA CYS A 796 10.24 54.94 -19.13
C CYS A 796 9.71 55.40 -20.49
N LYS A 797 8.61 56.15 -20.47
CA LYS A 797 8.01 56.78 -21.63
C LYS A 797 8.36 58.26 -21.63
N VAL A 798 8.96 58.73 -22.71
CA VAL A 798 9.35 60.14 -22.87
C VAL A 798 8.62 60.72 -24.08
N LYS A 799 8.01 61.90 -23.89
CA LYS A 799 7.52 62.77 -24.95
C LYS A 799 8.41 64.02 -24.97
N ALA A 800 8.93 64.38 -26.14
CA ALA A 800 9.81 65.53 -26.30
C ALA A 800 9.33 66.41 -27.45
N ASP A 801 9.16 67.69 -27.16
CA ASP A 801 8.85 68.70 -28.18
C ASP A 801 10.15 69.21 -28.84
N PHE A 802 10.10 69.54 -30.14
CA PHE A 802 11.20 70.22 -30.81
C PHE A 802 11.32 71.64 -30.24
N VAL A 803 12.55 72.06 -29.91
CA VAL A 803 12.78 73.38 -29.26
C VAL A 803 13.55 74.31 -30.20
N VAL A 804 14.32 73.77 -31.14
CA VAL A 804 15.24 74.56 -31.96
C VAL A 804 14.66 74.85 -33.36
N LEU A 805 13.77 74.00 -33.87
CA LEU A 805 13.01 74.24 -35.10
C LEU A 805 11.62 74.81 -34.76
N PRO A 806 11.29 76.06 -35.12
CA PRO A 806 9.95 76.61 -34.89
C PRO A 806 8.90 75.96 -35.81
N ASP A 807 7.70 75.68 -35.30
CA ASP A 807 6.59 75.01 -36.01
C ASP A 807 6.31 75.64 -37.38
N ASN A 808 6.18 76.97 -37.43
CA ASN A 808 5.92 77.72 -38.66
C ASN A 808 7.04 77.55 -39.72
N PHE A 809 8.27 77.26 -39.27
CA PHE A 809 9.42 77.02 -40.12
C PHE A 809 9.46 75.56 -40.59
N ALA A 810 9.08 74.61 -39.72
CA ALA A 810 8.93 73.21 -40.08
C ALA A 810 7.83 73.01 -41.14
N GLU A 811 6.66 73.63 -40.94
CA GLU A 811 5.54 73.60 -41.89
C GLU A 811 5.97 74.12 -43.27
N MET A 812 6.68 75.24 -43.32
CA MET A 812 7.12 75.87 -44.58
C MET A 812 8.05 74.98 -45.43
N PHE A 813 8.79 74.06 -44.82
CA PHE A 813 9.74 73.17 -45.51
C PHE A 813 9.23 71.74 -45.71
N TYR A 814 8.36 71.25 -44.83
CA TYR A 814 7.98 69.84 -44.80
C TYR A 814 6.49 69.58 -45.09
N SER A 815 5.64 70.61 -45.19
CA SER A 815 4.20 70.43 -45.47
C SER A 815 3.94 69.60 -46.74
N GLY A 816 3.14 68.55 -46.65
CA GLY A 816 2.78 67.65 -47.75
C GLY A 816 3.85 66.61 -48.08
N THR A 817 4.89 66.46 -47.25
CA THR A 817 5.94 65.43 -47.40
C THR A 817 5.77 64.30 -46.39
N SER A 818 6.38 63.13 -46.65
CA SER A 818 6.41 62.03 -45.68
C SER A 818 7.08 62.41 -44.35
N THR A 819 7.93 63.44 -44.36
CA THR A 819 8.71 63.91 -43.22
C THR A 819 7.83 64.64 -42.19
N GLU A 820 6.80 65.37 -42.63
CA GLU A 820 5.82 66.03 -41.74
C GLU A 820 5.15 65.02 -40.82
N SER A 821 4.63 63.92 -41.39
CA SER A 821 4.03 62.83 -40.62
C SER A 821 4.99 62.13 -39.66
N GLN A 822 6.31 62.19 -39.90
CA GLN A 822 7.32 61.63 -39.01
C GLN A 822 7.66 62.58 -37.86
N ILE A 823 7.73 63.88 -38.13
CA ILE A 823 7.97 64.93 -37.13
C ILE A 823 6.76 65.04 -36.18
N GLU A 824 5.53 65.06 -36.71
CA GLU A 824 4.31 65.05 -35.88
C GLU A 824 4.24 63.81 -34.98
N ARG A 825 4.74 62.66 -35.45
CA ARG A 825 4.82 61.43 -34.67
C ARG A 825 5.88 61.50 -33.58
N LEU A 826 6.99 62.19 -33.83
CA LEU A 826 8.06 62.43 -32.84
C LEU A 826 7.64 63.43 -31.75
N GLU A 827 6.85 64.45 -32.10
CA GLU A 827 6.35 65.46 -31.16
C GLU A 827 5.18 64.96 -30.31
N ASN A 828 4.21 64.26 -30.93
CA ASN A 828 2.93 63.99 -30.27
C ASN A 828 2.81 62.58 -29.66
N HIS A 829 3.80 61.71 -29.82
CA HIS A 829 3.78 60.36 -29.24
C HIS A 829 4.85 60.17 -28.17
N TYR A 830 4.51 59.38 -27.15
CA TYR A 830 5.51 58.89 -26.21
C TYR A 830 6.33 57.77 -26.84
N PHE A 831 7.65 57.83 -26.68
CA PHE A 831 8.57 56.73 -26.96
C PHE A 831 8.86 55.99 -25.66
N GLY A 832 8.46 54.72 -25.60
CA GLY A 832 8.64 53.86 -24.43
C GLY A 832 9.89 52.99 -24.56
N TYR A 833 10.72 53.02 -23.53
CA TYR A 833 11.88 52.15 -23.37
C TYR A 833 11.65 51.26 -22.16
N SER A 834 11.75 49.94 -22.35
CA SER A 834 11.53 48.96 -21.30
C SER A 834 12.79 48.15 -21.04
N VAL A 835 13.09 47.92 -19.76
CA VAL A 835 14.19 47.07 -19.29
C VAL A 835 13.60 46.04 -18.33
N ILE A 836 14.02 44.78 -18.44
CA ILE A 836 13.65 43.72 -17.51
C ILE A 836 14.79 43.53 -16.52
N ARG A 837 14.47 43.59 -15.22
CA ARG A 837 15.38 43.28 -14.12
C ARG A 837 14.76 42.21 -13.24
N GLY A 838 15.58 41.31 -12.70
CA GLY A 838 15.18 40.31 -11.74
C GLY A 838 16.33 40.02 -10.78
N TYR A 839 16.01 39.32 -9.68
CA TYR A 839 17.01 38.86 -8.71
C TYR A 839 17.94 37.78 -9.28
#